data_AF-A0A6P3XRU0-F1
#
_entry.id   AF-A0A6P3XRU0-F1
#
_cell.length_a   1.000
_cell.length_b   1.000
_cell.length_c   1.000
_cell.angle_alpha   90.00
_cell.angle_beta   90.00
_cell.angle_gamma   90.00
#
_symmetry.space_group_name_H-M   'P 1'
#
loop_
_entity.id
_entity.type
_entity.pdbx_description
1 polymer ?
#
loop_
_entity_poly.entity_id
_entity_poly.type
_entity_poly.pdbx_seq_one_letter_code
_entity_poly.pdbx_strand_id
1 'polypeptide(L)'
;MTTDVDVILNQLGWQDGFRIPVANEENKCLEEEIVRKTECRISLSTKLESLEERLKMMRKHANDVASRHEFNQKLLNEHLIQLEAEDHLYRLSGNLESSLRQEAREFEKEWTDVNRRVSNVEKELLRVEKKLTETKQMVHFDENSLCKWEETLARKEEDNQLIENYMKQDAQKYKELEQQRQKLGTELETYRQAIVKAVDEAQELELVLDRTAKLYMEALKERRQMINQWTQSVNVLRQRDNDIQNCLKEIETLREIDKEKKKDFEETGQFLQDQIVNNRQLEESIKQSEKELAAIRNKQRKITEMIGGYNVEVYHQKKLVADLARRVQQVRANTKSKKIEMDDKRAKVDSCKKRIEDLTSTLEEIEGQKLNVEERTKRLEKMIEHNEKRKATITKESKQLQTMVLRTTNKIIELGHERKTLQMQMQNEQKKIDLLAGLLAKERKVLEDKKELLYHVDFNLQKCEMKLERIRGLEHDKSEAEKKQKRIEELQVALGEKTAASKLLQNQIATLEHDMRIITNSLTSKNDEIERLRSKKQDLLLLLDGGEKRLKAAQSRNEGRQVEESIMRLRVSQLEQMTSNVNDKVYNLEKYRLHLEAALKERAAEISAQKEALTVQKRIASNECSELRVAIAERRGRTRQLQTRYDTSLAASGATPDGAPMSTAYLKIQSAQERYLLREQGDKLDESIRRTEQEIRSMEDTLRVVNVCNDKYKDSLSAVDQDGPEQTEQKRLDEQLREARQKQCQRQSQLQRLFDELQKTQNDYSQLLSDIERTKEEKENKQRFLSGVEKQVTEQQEKMSRADKCLRKVQKDIQNLYFYKKDDIVLLQQREVELRELQEQNALVLQDIAEFTIRHVEAEAYVKKLLMAKNIELPSFSPSLPPSIKSPVSSCGSSTGSAEQPFKSTSRTSVFTSSRESIGSVIKIEPQFEEPTSSASKKSVKYDYAKVATSKRPTVTRTRKS
;
A
#
# COMPACT_ATOMS: atom_id res chain seq x y z
N MET A 1 67.70 26.22 -7.05
CA MET A 1 66.69 26.50 -6.00
C MET A 1 66.14 25.22 -5.39
N THR A 2 65.19 24.48 -5.99
CA THR A 2 64.78 23.16 -5.43
C THR A 2 65.93 22.16 -5.38
N THR A 3 66.79 22.17 -6.41
CA THR A 3 67.94 21.27 -6.56
C THR A 3 69.02 21.39 -5.47
N ASP A 4 69.27 22.60 -4.95
CA ASP A 4 70.33 22.81 -3.94
C ASP A 4 69.91 22.26 -2.58
N VAL A 5 68.64 22.49 -2.20
CA VAL A 5 68.03 21.90 -1.01
C VAL A 5 68.13 20.38 -1.06
N ASP A 6 67.80 19.78 -2.20
CA ASP A 6 67.82 18.34 -2.41
C ASP A 6 69.18 17.66 -2.25
N VAL A 7 70.27 18.35 -2.63
CA VAL A 7 71.65 17.87 -2.45
C VAL A 7 72.11 18.04 -0.99
N ILE A 8 71.74 19.15 -0.34
CA ILE A 8 72.06 19.41 1.06
C ILE A 8 71.33 18.41 1.98
N LEU A 9 70.04 18.14 1.72
CA LEU A 9 69.29 17.08 2.40
C LEU A 9 70.02 15.72 2.26
N ASN A 10 70.50 15.39 1.05
CA ASN A 10 71.18 14.11 0.80
C ASN A 10 72.48 13.96 1.61
N GLN A 11 73.30 15.00 1.69
CA GLN A 11 74.55 14.99 2.46
C GLN A 11 74.33 14.90 3.98
N LEU A 12 73.15 15.29 4.46
CA LEU A 12 72.73 15.16 5.87
C LEU A 12 72.03 13.81 6.16
N GLY A 13 71.96 12.91 5.17
CA GLY A 13 71.26 11.62 5.24
C GLY A 13 69.74 11.72 5.03
N TRP A 14 69.22 12.92 4.79
CA TRP A 14 67.80 13.27 4.80
C TRP A 14 67.07 12.95 3.48
N GLN A 15 67.38 11.82 2.85
CA GLN A 15 66.65 11.30 1.68
C GLN A 15 65.93 9.95 1.90
N ASP A 16 66.29 9.15 2.90
CA ASP A 16 65.70 7.82 3.11
C ASP A 16 64.34 7.89 3.83
N GLY A 17 63.37 8.51 3.15
CA GLY A 17 61.93 8.60 3.44
C GLY A 17 61.48 9.40 4.66
N PHE A 18 62.23 9.34 5.77
CA PHE A 18 61.68 9.64 7.11
C PHE A 18 62.57 10.53 7.99
N ARG A 19 63.69 11.01 7.47
CA ARG A 19 64.63 11.88 8.18
C ARG A 19 64.32 13.37 7.94
N ILE A 20 64.33 14.23 8.97
CA ILE A 20 63.68 15.55 8.96
C ILE A 20 64.59 16.67 9.50
N PRO A 21 64.75 17.81 8.78
CA PRO A 21 65.72 18.86 9.14
C PRO A 21 65.49 19.58 10.48
N VAL A 22 64.26 20.05 10.72
CA VAL A 22 63.92 20.80 11.95
C VAL A 22 63.55 19.79 13.04
N ALA A 23 64.53 18.95 13.36
CA ALA A 23 64.46 18.03 14.46
C ALA A 23 64.84 18.76 15.77
N ASN A 24 63.83 18.99 16.62
CA ASN A 24 64.00 18.75 18.06
C ASN A 24 64.71 17.39 18.24
N GLU A 25 65.62 17.23 19.21
CA GLU A 25 66.49 16.02 19.32
C GLU A 25 65.72 14.69 19.26
N GLU A 26 64.50 14.72 19.77
CA GLU A 26 63.45 13.69 19.65
C GLU A 26 63.29 13.18 18.20
N ASN A 27 63.02 14.07 17.25
CA ASN A 27 62.91 13.78 15.80
C ASN A 27 64.23 13.25 15.19
N LYS A 28 65.38 13.47 15.83
CA LYS A 28 66.69 13.05 15.31
C LYS A 28 67.10 11.67 15.82
N CYS A 29 66.82 11.38 17.09
CA CYS A 29 66.94 10.03 17.65
C CYS A 29 66.05 9.02 16.91
N LEU A 30 64.86 9.47 16.49
CA LEU A 30 63.94 8.70 15.66
C LEU A 30 64.57 8.22 14.34
N GLU A 31 65.49 8.99 13.75
CA GLU A 31 66.10 8.69 12.45
C GLU A 31 67.03 7.46 12.46
N GLU A 32 67.84 7.31 13.51
CA GLU A 32 68.73 6.14 13.66
C GLU A 32 67.97 4.88 14.05
N GLU A 33 66.81 5.04 14.69
CA GLU A 33 65.93 3.94 15.02
C GLU A 33 65.47 3.19 13.77
N ILE A 34 65.20 3.91 12.67
CA ILE A 34 64.68 3.39 11.40
C ILE A 34 65.63 2.36 10.78
N VAL A 35 66.93 2.66 10.73
CA VAL A 35 67.94 1.76 10.16
C VAL A 35 68.02 0.46 10.97
N ARG A 36 67.91 0.52 12.29
CA ARG A 36 67.80 -0.67 13.15
C ARG A 36 66.53 -1.50 12.89
N LYS A 37 65.48 -0.95 12.25
CA LYS A 37 64.25 -1.69 11.92
C LYS A 37 64.34 -2.44 10.58
N THR A 38 65.21 -2.03 9.65
CA THR A 38 65.33 -2.68 8.33
C THR A 38 66.06 -4.03 8.39
N GLU A 39 67.07 -4.18 9.25
CA GLU A 39 67.69 -5.49 9.52
C GLU A 39 66.73 -6.40 10.31
N CYS A 40 66.01 -5.81 11.28
CA CYS A 40 64.98 -6.51 12.04
C CYS A 40 63.93 -7.15 11.11
N ARG A 41 63.54 -6.48 10.02
CA ARG A 41 62.62 -6.96 8.97
C ARG A 41 62.99 -8.36 8.43
N ILE A 42 64.27 -8.66 8.26
CA ILE A 42 64.71 -9.96 7.73
C ILE A 42 64.59 -11.04 8.81
N SER A 43 64.97 -10.73 10.06
CA SER A 43 64.72 -11.62 11.21
C SER A 43 63.22 -11.84 11.48
N LEU A 44 62.38 -10.90 11.05
CA LEU A 44 60.93 -10.98 11.12
C LEU A 44 60.35 -11.88 10.03
N SER A 45 61.04 -12.12 8.91
CA SER A 45 60.56 -12.99 7.83
C SER A 45 60.61 -14.48 8.19
N THR A 46 61.65 -14.96 8.88
CA THR A 46 61.70 -16.35 9.37
C THR A 46 60.80 -16.56 10.58
N LYS A 47 60.62 -15.51 11.40
CA LYS A 47 59.52 -15.47 12.38
C LYS A 47 58.17 -15.54 11.67
N LEU A 48 57.99 -14.86 10.53
CA LEU A 48 56.74 -14.84 9.76
C LEU A 48 56.34 -16.25 9.29
N GLU A 49 57.26 -17.10 8.81
CA GLU A 49 56.95 -18.50 8.46
C GLU A 49 56.47 -19.32 9.68
N SER A 50 57.16 -19.21 10.82
CA SER A 50 56.72 -19.86 12.07
C SER A 50 55.38 -19.29 12.59
N LEU A 51 55.15 -18.00 12.33
CA LEU A 51 53.88 -17.32 12.58
C LEU A 51 52.83 -17.70 11.55
N GLU A 52 53.18 -18.18 10.35
CA GLU A 52 52.23 -18.69 9.34
C GLU A 52 51.71 -20.08 9.69
N GLU A 53 52.57 -20.98 10.17
CA GLU A 53 52.13 -22.25 10.76
C GLU A 53 51.29 -22.01 12.01
N ARG A 54 51.74 -21.12 12.90
CA ARG A 54 50.93 -20.66 14.03
C ARG A 54 49.63 -19.99 13.56
N LEU A 55 49.61 -19.23 12.46
CA LEU A 55 48.40 -18.67 11.84
C LEU A 55 47.57 -19.73 11.12
N LYS A 56 48.10 -20.92 10.82
CA LYS A 56 47.33 -22.05 10.27
C LYS A 56 46.62 -22.80 11.39
N MET A 57 47.30 -22.99 12.53
CA MET A 57 46.70 -23.48 13.77
C MET A 57 45.73 -22.45 14.38
N MET A 58 46.09 -21.17 14.38
CA MET A 58 45.22 -20.07 14.78
C MET A 58 44.13 -19.78 13.75
N ARG A 59 44.25 -20.17 12.46
CA ARG A 59 43.12 -20.17 11.52
C ARG A 59 42.16 -21.34 11.75
N LYS A 60 42.65 -22.53 12.10
CA LYS A 60 41.76 -23.61 12.60
C LYS A 60 41.05 -23.16 13.87
N HIS A 61 41.80 -22.68 14.86
CA HIS A 61 41.21 -22.14 16.09
C HIS A 61 40.34 -20.92 15.85
N ALA A 62 40.64 -20.05 14.88
CA ALA A 62 39.78 -18.93 14.48
C ALA A 62 38.58 -19.38 13.65
N ASN A 63 38.57 -20.57 13.05
CA ASN A 63 37.37 -21.18 12.45
C ASN A 63 36.52 -21.86 13.53
N ASP A 64 37.14 -22.48 14.55
CA ASP A 64 36.45 -22.98 15.75
C ASP A 64 35.87 -21.83 16.56
N VAL A 65 36.62 -20.71 16.67
CA VAL A 65 36.18 -19.46 17.31
C VAL A 65 35.27 -18.67 16.40
N ALA A 66 35.33 -18.75 15.07
CA ALA A 66 34.37 -18.11 14.16
C ALA A 66 33.05 -18.88 14.11
N SER A 67 33.06 -20.22 14.21
CA SER A 67 31.83 -21.02 14.34
C SER A 67 31.23 -20.91 15.75
N ARG A 68 32.06 -20.83 16.80
CA ARG A 68 31.60 -20.41 18.13
C ARG A 68 31.18 -18.94 18.17
N HIS A 69 31.78 -18.05 17.38
CA HIS A 69 31.38 -16.65 17.29
C HIS A 69 30.09 -16.55 16.49
N GLU A 70 29.90 -17.28 15.40
CA GLU A 70 28.65 -17.36 14.65
C GLU A 70 27.54 -17.99 15.50
N PHE A 71 27.84 -18.99 16.32
CA PHE A 71 26.91 -19.52 17.33
C PHE A 71 26.60 -18.48 18.41
N ASN A 72 27.63 -17.84 18.99
CA ASN A 72 27.48 -16.77 19.97
C ASN A 72 26.90 -15.49 19.36
N GLN A 73 26.92 -15.31 18.04
CA GLN A 73 26.38 -14.17 17.30
C GLN A 73 24.96 -14.48 16.85
N LYS A 74 24.59 -15.74 16.61
CA LYS A 74 23.19 -16.16 16.61
C LYS A 74 22.60 -15.97 18.01
N LEU A 75 23.27 -16.43 19.06
CA LEU A 75 22.84 -16.22 20.45
C LEU A 75 22.82 -14.73 20.84
N LEU A 76 23.81 -13.93 20.45
CA LEU A 76 23.80 -12.48 20.65
C LEU A 76 22.80 -11.78 19.73
N ASN A 77 22.47 -12.30 18.54
CA ASN A 77 21.41 -11.74 17.71
C ASN A 77 20.04 -12.08 18.28
N GLU A 78 19.81 -13.29 18.81
CA GLU A 78 18.60 -13.62 19.57
C GLU A 78 18.51 -12.77 20.84
N HIS A 79 19.61 -12.58 21.57
CA HIS A 79 19.66 -11.66 22.72
C HIS A 79 19.58 -10.18 22.31
N LEU A 80 20.01 -9.78 21.11
CA LEU A 80 19.83 -8.42 20.59
C LEU A 80 18.41 -8.22 20.09
N ILE A 81 17.75 -9.22 19.51
CA ILE A 81 16.31 -9.18 19.18
C ILE A 81 15.49 -9.15 20.47
N GLN A 82 15.91 -9.87 21.52
CA GLN A 82 15.32 -9.78 22.85
C GLN A 82 15.57 -8.39 23.47
N LEU A 83 16.80 -7.86 23.43
CA LEU A 83 17.13 -6.52 23.93
C LEU A 83 16.52 -5.40 23.09
N GLU A 84 16.29 -5.59 21.78
CA GLU A 84 15.57 -4.66 20.91
C GLU A 84 14.06 -4.75 21.14
N ALA A 85 13.52 -5.92 21.50
CA ALA A 85 12.15 -6.05 21.95
C ALA A 85 11.94 -5.47 23.35
N GLU A 86 12.86 -5.71 24.29
CA GLU A 86 12.88 -5.13 25.63
C GLU A 86 13.15 -3.63 25.60
N ASP A 87 14.06 -3.14 24.75
CA ASP A 87 14.28 -1.69 24.55
C ASP A 87 13.16 -1.07 23.72
N HIS A 88 12.49 -1.78 22.81
CA HIS A 88 11.24 -1.31 22.21
C HIS A 88 10.13 -1.21 23.26
N LEU A 89 10.00 -2.19 24.17
CA LEU A 89 9.07 -2.15 25.29
C LEU A 89 9.44 -1.07 26.32
N TYR A 90 10.73 -0.83 26.57
CA TYR A 90 11.23 0.21 27.48
C TYR A 90 11.12 1.60 26.85
N ARG A 91 11.41 1.78 25.55
CA ARG A 91 11.11 3.00 24.80
C ARG A 91 9.60 3.23 24.70
N LEU A 92 8.77 2.21 24.53
CA LEU A 92 7.32 2.36 24.63
C LEU A 92 6.92 2.76 26.05
N SER A 93 7.45 2.12 27.08
CA SER A 93 7.21 2.48 28.48
C SER A 93 7.73 3.87 28.83
N GLY A 94 8.81 4.34 28.21
CA GLY A 94 9.43 5.66 28.40
C GLY A 94 8.81 6.74 27.52
N ASN A 95 8.21 6.38 26.39
CA ASN A 95 7.33 7.23 25.58
C ASN A 95 5.97 7.40 26.28
N LEU A 96 5.44 6.33 26.88
CA LEU A 96 4.29 6.39 27.77
C LEU A 96 4.64 7.17 29.04
N GLU A 97 5.79 6.95 29.68
CA GLU A 97 6.20 7.72 30.84
C GLU A 97 6.47 9.18 30.48
N SER A 98 7.04 9.49 29.31
CA SER A 98 7.25 10.88 28.90
C SER A 98 5.98 11.56 28.39
N SER A 99 5.00 10.82 27.83
CA SER A 99 3.63 11.30 27.61
C SER A 99 2.97 11.59 28.95
N LEU A 100 2.93 10.63 29.88
CA LEU A 100 2.36 10.80 31.22
C LEU A 100 3.08 11.89 32.04
N ARG A 101 4.40 12.09 31.86
CA ARG A 101 5.15 13.21 32.44
C ARG A 101 4.92 14.52 31.70
N GLN A 102 4.58 14.51 30.41
CA GLN A 102 4.18 15.70 29.65
C GLN A 102 2.76 16.11 30.04
N GLU A 103 1.82 15.18 30.05
CA GLU A 103 0.46 15.31 30.59
C GLU A 103 0.52 15.77 32.05
N ALA A 104 1.34 15.16 32.92
CA ALA A 104 1.52 15.64 34.28
C ALA A 104 2.11 17.06 34.34
N ARG A 105 3.06 17.42 33.45
CA ARG A 105 3.58 18.80 33.35
C ARG A 105 2.58 19.77 32.74
N GLU A 106 1.65 19.30 31.91
CA GLU A 106 0.57 20.10 31.33
C GLU A 106 -0.52 20.30 32.38
N PHE A 107 -0.87 19.29 33.16
CA PHE A 107 -1.68 19.43 34.37
C PHE A 107 -0.98 20.26 35.46
N GLU A 108 0.34 20.22 35.63
CA GLU A 108 1.09 21.12 36.53
C GLU A 108 1.11 22.57 35.99
N LYS A 109 1.23 22.78 34.68
CA LYS A 109 1.10 24.10 34.05
C LYS A 109 -0.32 24.62 34.17
N GLU A 110 -1.33 23.81 33.87
CA GLU A 110 -2.73 24.17 34.03
C GLU A 110 -3.06 24.41 35.49
N TRP A 111 -2.58 23.59 36.42
CA TRP A 111 -2.74 23.79 37.85
C TRP A 111 -2.01 25.04 38.34
N THR A 112 -0.78 25.32 37.89
CA THR A 112 -0.08 26.57 38.24
C THR A 112 -0.69 27.78 37.56
N ASP A 113 -1.27 27.69 36.37
CA ASP A 113 -2.00 28.78 35.72
C ASP A 113 -3.41 28.96 36.27
N VAL A 114 -4.09 27.90 36.71
CA VAL A 114 -5.34 27.97 37.49
C VAL A 114 -5.02 28.57 38.85
N ASN A 115 -4.00 28.10 39.57
CA ASN A 115 -3.58 28.64 40.86
C ASN A 115 -3.04 30.07 40.73
N ARG A 116 -2.38 30.44 39.62
CA ARG A 116 -2.02 31.84 39.30
C ARG A 116 -3.25 32.68 38.97
N ARG A 117 -4.23 32.14 38.24
CA ARG A 117 -5.52 32.81 38.01
C ARG A 117 -6.30 32.98 39.32
N VAL A 118 -6.34 31.97 40.18
CA VAL A 118 -6.94 32.01 41.52
C VAL A 118 -6.19 33.02 42.39
N SER A 119 -4.88 32.89 42.59
CA SER A 119 -4.05 33.88 43.31
C SER A 119 -4.17 35.31 42.76
N ASN A 120 -4.37 35.49 41.45
CA ASN A 120 -4.61 36.81 40.87
C ASN A 120 -6.05 37.28 41.09
N VAL A 121 -7.04 36.39 41.04
CA VAL A 121 -8.44 36.67 41.41
C VAL A 121 -8.58 36.91 42.91
N GLU A 122 -7.78 36.27 43.76
CA GLU A 122 -7.70 36.49 45.20
C GLU A 122 -7.00 37.81 45.52
N LYS A 123 -5.91 38.15 44.81
CA LYS A 123 -5.26 39.47 44.93
C LYS A 123 -6.15 40.58 44.39
N GLU A 124 -6.86 40.35 43.29
CA GLU A 124 -7.85 41.30 42.77
C GLU A 124 -9.11 41.34 43.62
N LEU A 125 -9.54 40.24 44.23
CA LEU A 125 -10.63 40.20 45.21
C LEU A 125 -10.21 40.99 46.45
N LEU A 126 -9.06 40.72 47.06
CA LEU A 126 -8.51 41.49 48.17
C LEU A 126 -8.30 42.96 47.79
N ARG A 127 -7.90 43.28 46.55
CA ARG A 127 -7.79 44.67 46.05
C ARG A 127 -9.17 45.31 45.85
N VAL A 128 -10.15 44.57 45.38
CA VAL A 128 -11.55 45.01 45.20
C VAL A 128 -12.26 45.12 46.54
N GLU A 129 -11.96 44.27 47.52
CA GLU A 129 -12.43 44.33 48.90
C GLU A 129 -11.81 45.51 49.63
N LYS A 130 -10.50 45.74 49.47
CA LYS A 130 -9.85 46.94 50.02
C LYS A 130 -10.43 48.20 49.39
N LYS A 131 -10.52 48.24 48.06
CA LYS A 131 -11.22 49.31 47.33
C LYS A 131 -12.69 49.41 47.72
N LEU A 132 -13.37 48.33 48.09
CA LEU A 132 -14.76 48.33 48.54
C LEU A 132 -14.88 48.84 49.99
N THR A 133 -13.87 48.65 50.84
CA THR A 133 -13.81 49.31 52.14
C THR A 133 -13.45 50.79 52.01
N GLU A 134 -12.53 51.14 51.12
CA GLU A 134 -12.15 52.51 50.77
C GLU A 134 -13.32 53.25 50.10
N THR A 135 -14.05 52.62 49.17
CA THR A 135 -15.26 53.20 48.57
C THR A 135 -16.49 53.11 49.47
N LYS A 136 -16.60 52.20 50.44
CA LYS A 136 -17.64 52.31 51.49
C LYS A 136 -17.36 53.50 52.42
N GLN A 137 -16.10 53.78 52.73
CA GLN A 137 -15.71 54.95 53.51
C GLN A 137 -15.91 56.26 52.72
N MET A 138 -15.55 56.28 51.43
CA MET A 138 -15.86 57.41 50.55
C MET A 138 -17.38 57.55 50.31
N VAL A 139 -18.12 56.48 50.05
CA VAL A 139 -19.59 56.53 49.90
C VAL A 139 -20.25 57.04 51.18
N HIS A 140 -19.83 56.65 52.38
CA HIS A 140 -20.35 57.28 53.60
C HIS A 140 -19.97 58.76 53.75
N PHE A 141 -18.84 59.20 53.22
CA PHE A 141 -18.47 60.63 53.18
C PHE A 141 -19.25 61.41 52.10
N ASP A 142 -19.47 60.78 50.96
CA ASP A 142 -20.17 61.31 49.79
C ASP A 142 -21.68 61.32 50.01
N GLU A 143 -22.29 60.33 50.68
CA GLU A 143 -23.69 60.33 51.15
C GLU A 143 -23.94 61.55 52.06
N ASN A 144 -23.07 61.74 53.07
CA ASN A 144 -23.10 62.88 53.99
C ASN A 144 -22.83 64.23 53.31
N SER A 145 -22.43 64.23 52.04
CA SER A 145 -22.23 65.41 51.20
C SER A 145 -23.35 65.59 50.18
N LEU A 146 -23.80 64.51 49.54
CA LEU A 146 -24.89 64.43 48.57
C LEU A 146 -26.21 64.88 49.19
N CYS A 147 -26.55 64.45 50.41
CA CYS A 147 -27.77 64.93 51.07
C CYS A 147 -27.79 66.46 51.32
N LYS A 148 -26.66 67.18 51.18
CA LYS A 148 -26.58 68.65 51.23
C LYS A 148 -26.60 69.32 49.85
N TRP A 149 -26.34 68.56 48.78
CA TRP A 149 -26.44 69.01 47.38
C TRP A 149 -27.79 68.65 46.76
N GLU A 150 -28.36 67.49 47.08
CA GLU A 150 -29.67 67.01 46.65
C GLU A 150 -30.79 68.00 47.00
N GLU A 151 -30.78 68.56 48.22
CA GLU A 151 -31.70 69.64 48.65
C GLU A 151 -31.65 70.90 47.75
N THR A 152 -30.56 71.09 46.99
CA THR A 152 -30.35 72.27 46.13
C THR A 152 -30.58 71.99 44.64
N LEU A 153 -30.38 70.74 44.17
CA LEU A 153 -30.52 70.34 42.76
C LEU A 153 -31.93 69.81 42.43
N ALA A 154 -32.66 69.28 43.41
CA ALA A 154 -34.03 68.75 43.28
C ALA A 154 -35.13 69.81 42.98
N ARG A 155 -34.79 70.89 42.27
CA ARG A 155 -35.72 71.93 41.80
C ARG A 155 -35.59 72.27 40.31
N LYS A 156 -34.64 71.64 39.58
CA LYS A 156 -34.46 71.84 38.12
C LYS A 156 -33.98 70.62 37.32
N GLU A 157 -33.63 69.51 37.94
CA GLU A 157 -33.08 68.36 37.20
C GLU A 157 -34.10 67.26 36.85
N GLU A 158 -35.28 67.25 37.49
CA GLU A 158 -36.27 66.16 37.42
C GLU A 158 -36.63 65.74 35.98
N ASP A 159 -36.89 66.70 35.09
CA ASP A 159 -37.24 66.46 33.69
C ASP A 159 -36.09 65.84 32.87
N ASN A 160 -34.84 66.28 33.09
CA ASN A 160 -33.67 65.79 32.35
C ASN A 160 -33.22 64.42 32.88
N GLN A 161 -33.26 64.23 34.20
CA GLN A 161 -32.95 62.94 34.82
C GLN A 161 -33.90 61.84 34.32
N LEU A 162 -35.19 62.14 34.11
CA LEU A 162 -36.17 61.19 33.59
C LEU A 162 -35.78 60.63 32.21
N ILE A 163 -35.33 61.49 31.29
CA ILE A 163 -34.91 61.08 29.94
C ILE A 163 -33.63 60.23 29.99
N GLU A 164 -32.64 60.65 30.79
CA GLU A 164 -31.39 59.90 30.93
C GLU A 164 -31.60 58.55 31.63
N ASN A 165 -32.56 58.47 32.56
CA ASN A 165 -32.95 57.24 33.24
C ASN A 165 -33.60 56.23 32.29
N TYR A 166 -34.46 56.64 31.37
CA TYR A 166 -34.99 55.73 30.34
C TYR A 166 -33.88 55.17 29.44
N MET A 167 -32.95 56.00 28.97
CA MET A 167 -31.80 55.50 28.17
C MET A 167 -30.89 54.55 28.97
N LYS A 168 -30.71 54.78 30.27
CA LYS A 168 -29.96 53.88 31.17
C LYS A 168 -30.70 52.54 31.36
N GLN A 169 -32.02 52.56 31.50
CA GLN A 169 -32.85 51.36 31.61
C GLN A 169 -32.86 50.55 30.31
N ASP A 170 -33.02 51.18 29.15
CA ASP A 170 -32.95 50.51 27.84
C ASP A 170 -31.56 49.89 27.60
N ALA A 171 -30.48 50.62 27.94
CA ALA A 171 -29.11 50.11 27.83
C ALA A 171 -28.81 48.95 28.81
N GLN A 172 -29.45 48.92 29.98
CA GLN A 172 -29.41 47.76 30.89
C GLN A 172 -30.20 46.59 30.31
N LYS A 173 -31.44 46.82 29.85
CA LYS A 173 -32.30 45.78 29.27
C LYS A 173 -31.69 45.14 28.02
N TYR A 174 -31.06 45.95 27.16
CA TYR A 174 -30.29 45.46 26.02
C TYR A 174 -29.13 44.56 26.46
N LYS A 175 -28.37 44.93 27.50
CA LYS A 175 -27.26 44.10 28.03
C LYS A 175 -27.76 42.80 28.66
N GLU A 176 -28.89 42.82 29.37
CA GLU A 176 -29.52 41.61 29.89
C GLU A 176 -29.94 40.67 28.75
N LEU A 177 -30.64 41.19 27.74
CA LEU A 177 -31.11 40.42 26.59
C LEU A 177 -29.94 39.88 25.74
N GLU A 178 -28.86 40.64 25.58
CA GLU A 178 -27.65 40.20 24.89
C GLU A 178 -26.89 39.12 25.68
N GLN A 179 -26.79 39.25 27.02
CA GLN A 179 -26.25 38.17 27.86
C GLN A 179 -27.12 36.91 27.84
N GLN A 180 -28.44 37.05 27.81
CA GLN A 180 -29.37 35.93 27.63
C GLN A 180 -29.19 35.29 26.25
N ARG A 181 -29.07 36.09 25.18
CA ARG A 181 -28.80 35.61 23.81
C ARG A 181 -27.47 34.86 23.72
N GLN A 182 -26.43 35.33 24.41
CA GLN A 182 -25.12 34.66 24.46
C GLN A 182 -25.19 33.34 25.23
N LYS A 183 -25.85 33.30 26.40
CA LYS A 183 -26.07 32.06 27.17
C LYS A 183 -26.86 31.02 26.38
N LEU A 184 -28.01 31.41 25.85
CA LEU A 184 -28.83 30.56 24.97
C LEU A 184 -28.07 30.13 23.70
N GLY A 185 -27.17 30.97 23.19
CA GLY A 185 -26.27 30.63 22.09
C GLY A 185 -25.26 29.53 22.47
N THR A 186 -24.63 29.64 23.65
CA THR A 186 -23.73 28.59 24.16
C THR A 186 -24.47 27.30 24.50
N GLU A 187 -25.66 27.39 25.11
CA GLU A 187 -26.52 26.24 25.40
C GLU A 187 -26.93 25.52 24.10
N LEU A 188 -27.42 26.25 23.10
CA LEU A 188 -27.79 25.72 21.78
C LEU A 188 -26.60 25.05 21.08
N GLU A 189 -25.40 25.59 21.21
CA GLU A 189 -24.19 24.97 20.66
C GLU A 189 -23.77 23.70 21.44
N THR A 190 -23.91 23.67 22.78
CA THR A 190 -23.72 22.42 23.54
C THR A 190 -24.77 21.36 23.19
N TYR A 191 -26.03 21.75 22.96
CA TYR A 191 -27.07 20.83 22.48
C TYR A 191 -26.78 20.32 21.07
N ARG A 192 -26.27 21.16 20.15
CA ARG A 192 -25.79 20.70 18.83
C ARG A 192 -24.67 19.68 18.97
N GLN A 193 -23.66 19.95 19.80
CA GLN A 193 -22.54 19.03 19.99
C GLN A 193 -22.98 17.71 20.64
N ALA A 194 -23.95 17.74 21.56
CA ALA A 194 -24.57 16.54 22.12
C ALA A 194 -25.39 15.76 21.06
N ILE A 195 -26.15 16.44 20.21
CA ILE A 195 -26.90 15.82 19.10
C ILE A 195 -25.96 15.20 18.08
N VAL A 196 -24.88 15.88 17.69
CA VAL A 196 -23.86 15.35 16.76
C VAL A 196 -23.24 14.09 17.35
N LYS A 197 -22.76 14.12 18.61
CA LYS A 197 -22.21 12.94 19.28
C LYS A 197 -23.21 11.78 19.34
N ALA A 198 -24.46 12.03 19.73
CA ALA A 198 -25.49 10.99 19.78
C ALA A 198 -25.84 10.42 18.38
N VAL A 199 -25.70 11.21 17.32
CA VAL A 199 -25.90 10.79 15.92
C VAL A 199 -24.69 10.01 15.39
N ASP A 200 -23.48 10.37 15.80
CA ASP A 200 -22.24 9.64 15.47
C ASP A 200 -22.19 8.29 16.21
N GLU A 201 -22.48 8.28 17.53
CA GLU A 201 -22.64 7.07 18.35
C GLU A 201 -23.73 6.13 17.79
N ALA A 202 -24.86 6.68 17.32
CA ALA A 202 -25.91 5.90 16.66
C ALA A 202 -25.43 5.29 15.33
N GLN A 203 -24.66 6.03 14.52
CA GLN A 203 -24.07 5.49 13.27
C GLN A 203 -23.02 4.42 13.54
N GLU A 204 -22.20 4.56 14.58
CA GLU A 204 -21.27 3.50 15.01
C GLU A 204 -22.01 2.23 15.44
N LEU A 205 -23.10 2.37 16.21
CA LEU A 205 -23.95 1.25 16.59
C LEU A 205 -24.66 0.61 15.39
N GLU A 206 -25.16 1.39 14.43
CA GLU A 206 -25.71 0.87 13.17
C GLU A 206 -24.64 0.10 12.37
N LEU A 207 -23.41 0.62 12.24
CA LEU A 207 -22.31 -0.07 11.56
C LEU A 207 -21.92 -1.38 12.25
N VAL A 208 -21.96 -1.44 13.60
CA VAL A 208 -21.72 -2.66 14.37
C VAL A 208 -22.87 -3.67 14.22
N LEU A 209 -24.13 -3.21 14.21
CA LEU A 209 -25.29 -4.06 13.94
C LEU A 209 -25.25 -4.61 12.51
N ASP A 210 -24.91 -3.80 11.53
CA ASP A 210 -24.85 -4.19 10.12
C ASP A 210 -23.66 -5.14 9.84
N ARG A 211 -22.56 -5.00 10.59
CA ARG A 211 -21.41 -5.94 10.57
C ARG A 211 -21.72 -7.26 11.29
N THR A 212 -22.39 -7.22 12.45
CA THR A 212 -22.80 -8.45 13.16
C THR A 212 -23.90 -9.20 12.40
N ALA A 213 -24.82 -8.51 11.73
CA ALA A 213 -25.81 -9.12 10.84
C ALA A 213 -25.15 -9.87 9.66
N LYS A 214 -24.08 -9.32 9.07
CA LYS A 214 -23.29 -10.00 8.02
C LYS A 214 -22.62 -11.27 8.56
N LEU A 215 -21.95 -11.18 9.72
CA LEU A 215 -21.36 -12.35 10.39
C LEU A 215 -22.41 -13.42 10.75
N TYR A 216 -23.62 -13.02 11.17
CA TYR A 216 -24.73 -13.94 11.40
C TYR A 216 -25.22 -14.62 10.10
N MET A 217 -25.29 -13.90 8.98
CA MET A 217 -25.62 -14.50 7.68
C MET A 217 -24.54 -15.46 7.18
N GLU A 218 -23.27 -15.16 7.43
CA GLU A 218 -22.12 -16.03 7.14
C GLU A 218 -22.17 -17.30 7.99
N ALA A 219 -22.30 -17.19 9.31
CA ALA A 219 -22.46 -18.34 10.21
C ALA A 219 -23.71 -19.19 9.89
N LEU A 220 -24.81 -18.57 9.44
CA LEU A 220 -26.00 -19.30 8.97
C LEU A 220 -25.76 -20.01 7.63
N LYS A 221 -24.91 -19.47 6.75
CA LYS A 221 -24.50 -20.10 5.48
C LYS A 221 -23.59 -21.30 5.75
N GLU A 222 -22.59 -21.14 6.62
CA GLU A 222 -21.71 -22.21 7.09
C GLU A 222 -22.50 -23.33 7.78
N ARG A 223 -23.44 -22.98 8.68
CA ARG A 223 -24.35 -23.95 9.30
C ARG A 223 -25.15 -24.74 8.28
N ARG A 224 -25.67 -24.10 7.21
CA ARG A 224 -26.36 -24.81 6.12
C ARG A 224 -25.41 -25.71 5.33
N GLN A 225 -24.17 -25.29 5.08
CA GLN A 225 -23.15 -26.12 4.43
C GLN A 225 -22.80 -27.36 5.27
N MET A 226 -22.60 -27.19 6.58
CA MET A 226 -22.36 -28.29 7.53
C MET A 226 -23.56 -29.25 7.61
N ILE A 227 -24.79 -28.74 7.65
CA ILE A 227 -26.02 -29.57 7.60
C ILE A 227 -26.10 -30.35 6.28
N ASN A 228 -25.75 -29.73 5.15
CA ASN A 228 -25.74 -30.41 3.85
C ASN A 228 -24.67 -31.50 3.77
N GLN A 229 -23.44 -31.24 4.24
CA GLN A 229 -22.36 -32.24 4.32
C GLN A 229 -22.71 -33.39 5.27
N TRP A 230 -23.33 -33.09 6.42
CA TRP A 230 -23.82 -34.11 7.34
C TRP A 230 -24.94 -34.95 6.72
N THR A 231 -25.89 -34.31 6.03
CA THR A 231 -26.98 -35.00 5.32
C THR A 231 -26.46 -35.89 4.19
N GLN A 232 -25.46 -35.43 3.43
CA GLN A 232 -24.74 -36.23 2.43
C GLN A 232 -24.05 -37.43 3.09
N SER A 233 -23.38 -37.22 4.23
CA SER A 233 -22.71 -38.29 4.98
C SER A 233 -23.70 -39.34 5.50
N VAL A 234 -24.84 -38.91 6.04
CA VAL A 234 -25.95 -39.79 6.47
C VAL A 234 -26.55 -40.55 5.28
N ASN A 235 -26.66 -39.93 4.10
CA ASN A 235 -27.11 -40.62 2.89
C ASN A 235 -26.11 -41.67 2.40
N VAL A 236 -24.80 -41.41 2.48
CA VAL A 236 -23.74 -42.39 2.18
C VAL A 236 -23.74 -43.55 3.19
N LEU A 237 -24.00 -43.27 4.48
CA LEU A 237 -24.20 -44.32 5.48
C LEU A 237 -25.44 -45.17 5.15
N ARG A 238 -26.59 -44.56 4.86
CA ARG A 238 -27.81 -45.29 4.44
C ARG A 238 -27.64 -46.09 3.15
N GLN A 239 -26.82 -45.62 2.21
CA GLN A 239 -26.45 -46.40 1.02
C GLN A 239 -25.65 -47.64 1.44
N ARG A 240 -24.60 -47.47 2.25
CA ARG A 240 -23.82 -48.60 2.79
C ARG A 240 -24.66 -49.57 3.62
N ASP A 241 -25.60 -49.08 4.42
CA ASP A 241 -26.52 -49.93 5.17
C ASP A 241 -27.42 -50.77 4.23
N ASN A 242 -27.94 -50.16 3.16
CA ASN A 242 -28.68 -50.89 2.12
C ASN A 242 -27.80 -51.88 1.35
N ASP A 243 -26.56 -51.51 1.02
CA ASP A 243 -25.59 -52.38 0.35
C ASP A 243 -25.25 -53.59 1.25
N ILE A 244 -25.03 -53.37 2.55
CA ILE A 244 -24.83 -54.43 3.55
C ILE A 244 -26.08 -55.32 3.66
N GLN A 245 -27.28 -54.74 3.69
CA GLN A 245 -28.53 -55.52 3.69
C GLN A 245 -28.72 -56.34 2.41
N ASN A 246 -28.25 -55.85 1.26
CA ASN A 246 -28.29 -56.60 0.00
C ASN A 246 -27.23 -57.73 -0.01
N CYS A 247 -26.00 -57.46 0.41
CA CYS A 247 -24.99 -58.51 0.59
C CYS A 247 -25.38 -59.56 1.64
N LEU A 248 -26.14 -59.19 2.67
CA LEU A 248 -26.71 -60.15 3.63
C LEU A 248 -27.75 -61.06 2.96
N LYS A 249 -28.66 -60.53 2.12
CA LYS A 249 -29.60 -61.34 1.32
C LYS A 249 -28.88 -62.23 0.30
N GLU A 250 -27.79 -61.74 -0.31
CA GLU A 250 -26.94 -62.55 -1.20
C GLU A 250 -26.27 -63.69 -0.43
N ILE A 251 -25.76 -63.44 0.78
CA ILE A 251 -25.22 -64.47 1.66
C ILE A 251 -26.32 -65.46 2.09
N GLU A 252 -27.56 -65.02 2.30
CA GLU A 252 -28.69 -65.90 2.63
C GLU A 252 -29.12 -66.77 1.45
N THR A 253 -29.27 -66.22 0.24
CA THR A 253 -29.58 -67.02 -0.95
C THR A 253 -28.43 -67.97 -1.32
N LEU A 254 -27.17 -67.57 -1.15
CA LEU A 254 -26.02 -68.47 -1.30
C LEU A 254 -26.01 -69.58 -0.24
N ARG A 255 -26.46 -69.33 0.99
CA ARG A 255 -26.66 -70.36 2.03
C ARG A 255 -27.84 -71.29 1.73
N GLU A 256 -28.87 -70.81 1.05
CA GLU A 256 -29.97 -71.67 0.57
C GLU A 256 -29.50 -72.56 -0.57
N ILE A 257 -28.77 -72.02 -1.54
CA ILE A 257 -28.14 -72.79 -2.63
C ILE A 257 -27.15 -73.82 -2.06
N ASP A 258 -26.35 -73.48 -1.05
CA ASP A 258 -25.45 -74.42 -0.35
C ASP A 258 -26.22 -75.55 0.36
N LYS A 259 -27.36 -75.24 1.03
CA LYS A 259 -28.24 -76.27 1.61
C LYS A 259 -28.87 -77.17 0.55
N GLU A 260 -29.34 -76.60 -0.56
CA GLU A 260 -29.88 -77.38 -1.69
C GLU A 260 -28.82 -78.29 -2.30
N LYS A 261 -27.61 -77.77 -2.58
CA LYS A 261 -26.52 -78.57 -3.14
C LYS A 261 -25.99 -79.63 -2.17
N LYS A 262 -26.10 -79.40 -0.85
CA LYS A 262 -25.84 -80.43 0.17
C LYS A 262 -26.91 -81.51 0.18
N LYS A 263 -28.19 -81.18 0.05
CA LYS A 263 -29.25 -82.17 -0.15
C LYS A 263 -29.04 -82.97 -1.43
N ASP A 264 -28.77 -82.32 -2.56
CA ASP A 264 -28.45 -83.01 -3.83
C ASP A 264 -27.29 -84.00 -3.64
N PHE A 265 -26.26 -83.61 -2.89
CA PHE A 265 -25.09 -84.44 -2.61
C PHE A 265 -25.40 -85.60 -1.62
N GLU A 266 -26.23 -85.36 -0.62
CA GLU A 266 -26.71 -86.38 0.32
C GLU A 266 -27.65 -87.38 -0.37
N GLU A 267 -28.56 -86.92 -1.23
CA GLU A 267 -29.47 -87.75 -2.03
C GLU A 267 -28.71 -88.55 -3.10
N THR A 268 -27.77 -87.95 -3.83
CA THR A 268 -26.92 -88.69 -4.79
C THR A 268 -25.92 -89.62 -4.08
N GLY A 269 -25.47 -89.29 -2.88
CA GLY A 269 -24.67 -90.16 -2.02
C GLY A 269 -25.45 -91.37 -1.51
N GLN A 270 -26.70 -91.16 -1.06
CA GLN A 270 -27.62 -92.24 -0.69
C GLN A 270 -27.95 -93.12 -1.90
N PHE A 271 -28.31 -92.52 -3.04
CA PHE A 271 -28.54 -93.27 -4.28
C PHE A 271 -27.31 -94.08 -4.71
N LEU A 272 -26.10 -93.52 -4.63
CA LEU A 272 -24.87 -94.25 -4.93
C LEU A 272 -24.67 -95.43 -3.97
N GLN A 273 -24.93 -95.24 -2.67
CA GLN A 273 -24.84 -96.31 -1.68
C GLN A 273 -25.90 -97.40 -1.92
N ASP A 274 -27.12 -97.03 -2.27
CA ASP A 274 -28.19 -97.97 -2.63
C ASP A 274 -27.85 -98.73 -3.92
N GLN A 275 -27.26 -98.07 -4.93
CA GLN A 275 -26.75 -98.76 -6.12
C GLN A 275 -25.57 -99.68 -5.79
N ILE A 276 -24.70 -99.33 -4.83
CA ILE A 276 -23.63 -100.23 -4.36
C ILE A 276 -24.22 -101.46 -3.63
N VAL A 277 -25.25 -101.27 -2.80
CA VAL A 277 -25.95 -102.38 -2.11
C VAL A 277 -26.71 -103.25 -3.11
N ASN A 278 -27.43 -102.65 -4.06
CA ASN A 278 -28.13 -103.35 -5.14
C ASN A 278 -27.14 -104.13 -6.02
N ASN A 279 -26.03 -103.53 -6.45
CA ASN A 279 -25.00 -104.24 -7.22
C ASN A 279 -24.37 -105.40 -6.43
N ARG A 280 -24.17 -105.27 -5.10
CA ARG A 280 -23.74 -106.39 -4.25
C ARG A 280 -24.79 -107.50 -4.17
N GLN A 281 -26.07 -107.17 -4.02
CA GLN A 281 -27.17 -108.14 -4.03
C GLN A 281 -27.33 -108.83 -5.39
N LEU A 282 -27.14 -108.10 -6.50
CA LEU A 282 -27.09 -108.65 -7.85
C LEU A 282 -25.87 -109.54 -8.04
N GLU A 283 -24.68 -109.14 -7.58
CA GLU A 283 -23.49 -110.00 -7.56
C GLU A 283 -23.72 -111.29 -6.75
N GLU A 284 -24.36 -111.21 -5.59
CA GLU A 284 -24.70 -112.37 -4.76
C GLU A 284 -25.75 -113.26 -5.42
N SER A 285 -26.77 -112.68 -6.06
CA SER A 285 -27.78 -113.39 -6.85
C SER A 285 -27.17 -114.06 -8.09
N ILE A 286 -26.21 -113.42 -8.75
CA ILE A 286 -25.41 -114.00 -9.83
C ILE A 286 -24.56 -115.15 -9.28
N LYS A 287 -23.83 -114.97 -8.16
CA LYS A 287 -23.03 -116.03 -7.52
C LYS A 287 -23.89 -117.21 -7.03
N GLN A 288 -25.15 -116.98 -6.68
CA GLN A 288 -26.13 -118.04 -6.39
C GLN A 288 -26.57 -118.74 -7.69
N SER A 289 -26.98 -117.98 -8.70
CA SER A 289 -27.38 -118.48 -10.02
C SER A 289 -26.26 -119.26 -10.72
N GLU A 290 -25.00 -118.87 -10.54
CA GLU A 290 -23.81 -119.58 -11.03
C GLU A 290 -23.59 -120.91 -10.30
N LYS A 291 -23.80 -120.95 -8.98
CA LYS A 291 -23.77 -122.22 -8.21
C LYS A 291 -24.90 -123.14 -8.65
N GLU A 292 -26.09 -122.61 -8.89
CA GLU A 292 -27.23 -123.39 -9.43
C GLU A 292 -26.95 -123.88 -10.85
N LEU A 293 -26.44 -123.03 -11.74
CA LEU A 293 -26.01 -123.41 -13.08
C LEU A 293 -24.88 -124.45 -13.05
N ALA A 294 -23.93 -124.36 -12.12
CA ALA A 294 -22.91 -125.38 -11.92
C ALA A 294 -23.52 -126.71 -11.41
N ALA A 295 -24.48 -126.66 -10.47
CA ALA A 295 -25.21 -127.82 -10.00
C ALA A 295 -26.08 -128.45 -11.10
N ILE A 296 -26.74 -127.66 -11.94
CA ILE A 296 -27.52 -128.10 -13.09
C ILE A 296 -26.60 -128.68 -14.16
N ARG A 297 -25.47 -128.04 -14.50
CA ARG A 297 -24.46 -128.59 -15.42
C ARG A 297 -23.87 -129.91 -14.92
N ASN A 298 -23.66 -130.06 -13.61
CA ASN A 298 -23.21 -131.32 -13.01
C ASN A 298 -24.33 -132.41 -13.01
N LYS A 299 -25.60 -132.05 -12.74
CA LYS A 299 -26.75 -132.95 -12.91
C LYS A 299 -26.90 -133.39 -14.37
N GLN A 300 -26.81 -132.45 -15.31
CA GLN A 300 -26.86 -132.69 -16.75
C GLN A 300 -25.71 -133.61 -17.18
N ARG A 301 -24.47 -133.35 -16.73
CA ARG A 301 -23.33 -134.23 -17.02
C ARG A 301 -23.57 -135.66 -16.53
N LYS A 302 -24.04 -135.84 -15.28
CA LYS A 302 -24.43 -137.16 -14.75
C LYS A 302 -25.54 -137.82 -15.56
N ILE A 303 -26.52 -137.06 -16.04
CA ILE A 303 -27.58 -137.57 -16.92
C ILE A 303 -27.01 -137.95 -18.30
N THR A 304 -26.09 -137.17 -18.86
CA THR A 304 -25.38 -137.52 -20.12
C THR A 304 -24.48 -138.74 -19.95
N GLU A 305 -23.81 -138.90 -18.81
CA GLU A 305 -23.04 -140.10 -18.44
C GLU A 305 -23.96 -141.33 -18.32
N MET A 306 -25.11 -141.21 -17.65
CA MET A 306 -26.12 -142.28 -17.59
C MET A 306 -26.71 -142.61 -18.96
N ILE A 307 -27.03 -141.60 -19.79
CA ILE A 307 -27.50 -141.80 -21.17
C ILE A 307 -26.40 -142.44 -22.04
N GLY A 308 -25.13 -142.11 -21.80
CA GLY A 308 -23.99 -142.81 -22.39
C GLY A 308 -23.98 -144.29 -22.02
N GLY A 309 -24.11 -144.60 -20.73
CA GLY A 309 -24.25 -145.97 -20.23
C GLY A 309 -25.43 -146.72 -20.83
N TYR A 310 -26.63 -146.11 -20.86
CA TYR A 310 -27.82 -146.68 -21.50
C TYR A 310 -27.66 -146.84 -23.01
N ASN A 311 -26.92 -145.96 -23.71
CA ASN A 311 -26.62 -146.14 -25.13
C ASN A 311 -25.64 -147.29 -25.37
N VAL A 312 -24.66 -147.50 -24.49
CA VAL A 312 -23.77 -148.68 -24.53
C VAL A 312 -24.55 -149.96 -24.25
N GLU A 313 -25.46 -149.95 -23.28
CA GLU A 313 -26.34 -151.08 -22.98
C GLU A 313 -27.31 -151.38 -24.13
N VAL A 314 -27.98 -150.37 -24.70
CA VAL A 314 -28.84 -150.52 -25.88
C VAL A 314 -28.04 -150.97 -27.12
N TYR A 315 -26.78 -150.55 -27.27
CA TYR A 315 -25.89 -151.06 -28.31
C TYR A 315 -25.54 -152.54 -28.07
N HIS A 316 -25.23 -152.93 -26.82
CA HIS A 316 -24.98 -154.31 -26.43
C HIS A 316 -26.21 -155.19 -26.69
N GLN A 317 -27.40 -154.76 -26.23
CA GLN A 317 -28.66 -155.45 -26.46
C GLN A 317 -29.01 -155.52 -27.96
N LYS A 318 -28.79 -154.47 -28.76
CA LYS A 318 -28.96 -154.52 -30.22
C LYS A 318 -28.02 -155.55 -30.87
N LYS A 319 -26.76 -155.62 -30.43
CA LYS A 319 -25.81 -156.65 -30.90
C LYS A 319 -26.26 -158.05 -30.50
N LEU A 320 -26.71 -158.24 -29.26
CA LEU A 320 -27.21 -159.51 -28.72
C LEU A 320 -28.49 -159.96 -29.45
N VAL A 321 -29.41 -159.03 -29.76
CA VAL A 321 -30.59 -159.26 -30.61
C VAL A 321 -30.20 -159.57 -32.06
N ALA A 322 -29.17 -158.94 -32.61
CA ALA A 322 -28.67 -159.27 -33.95
C ALA A 322 -28.06 -160.68 -34.00
N ASP A 323 -27.30 -161.09 -32.98
CA ASP A 323 -26.78 -162.45 -32.86
C ASP A 323 -27.87 -163.49 -32.59
N LEU A 324 -28.91 -163.15 -31.82
CA LEU A 324 -30.11 -163.98 -31.66
C LEU A 324 -30.91 -164.09 -32.97
N ALA A 325 -31.07 -163.00 -33.74
CA ALA A 325 -31.71 -163.01 -35.04
C ALA A 325 -30.93 -163.87 -36.05
N ARG A 326 -29.59 -163.79 -36.03
CA ARG A 326 -28.68 -164.64 -36.81
C ARG A 326 -28.82 -166.12 -36.42
N ARG A 327 -28.88 -166.44 -35.12
CA ARG A 327 -29.20 -167.78 -34.62
C ARG A 327 -30.60 -168.24 -35.07
N VAL A 328 -31.62 -167.39 -35.03
CA VAL A 328 -32.98 -167.70 -35.49
C VAL A 328 -33.05 -167.92 -37.00
N GLN A 329 -32.28 -167.18 -37.81
CA GLN A 329 -32.13 -167.47 -39.24
C GLN A 329 -31.47 -168.84 -39.48
N GLN A 330 -30.42 -169.17 -38.73
CA GLN A 330 -29.75 -170.47 -38.85
C GLN A 330 -30.63 -171.63 -38.38
N VAL A 331 -31.40 -171.45 -37.30
CA VAL A 331 -32.45 -172.40 -36.89
C VAL A 331 -33.51 -172.55 -37.97
N ARG A 332 -34.03 -171.45 -38.55
CA ARG A 332 -35.02 -171.49 -39.65
C ARG A 332 -34.49 -172.17 -40.91
N ALA A 333 -33.20 -172.04 -41.23
CA ALA A 333 -32.55 -172.77 -42.32
C ALA A 333 -32.54 -174.29 -42.03
N ASN A 334 -32.15 -174.68 -40.80
CA ASN A 334 -32.19 -176.07 -40.35
C ASN A 334 -33.63 -176.62 -40.27
N THR A 335 -34.63 -175.80 -39.93
CA THR A 335 -36.05 -176.17 -40.01
C THR A 335 -36.49 -176.38 -41.46
N LYS A 336 -35.96 -175.60 -42.42
CA LYS A 336 -36.27 -175.76 -43.84
C LYS A 336 -35.75 -177.09 -44.41
N SER A 337 -34.51 -177.49 -44.09
CA SER A 337 -34.00 -178.81 -44.49
C SER A 337 -34.76 -179.95 -43.79
N LYS A 338 -35.02 -179.84 -42.48
CA LYS A 338 -35.85 -180.82 -41.74
C LYS A 338 -37.28 -180.92 -42.26
N LYS A 339 -37.85 -179.86 -42.85
CA LYS A 339 -39.18 -179.92 -43.46
C LYS A 339 -39.17 -180.69 -44.78
N ILE A 340 -38.16 -180.50 -45.62
CA ILE A 340 -37.97 -181.30 -46.85
C ILE A 340 -37.83 -182.80 -46.50
N GLU A 341 -37.05 -183.15 -45.47
CA GLU A 341 -36.97 -184.53 -44.96
C GLU A 341 -38.30 -185.11 -44.44
N MET A 342 -39.26 -184.26 -44.02
CA MET A 342 -40.58 -184.72 -43.56
C MET A 342 -41.56 -184.91 -44.71
N ASP A 343 -41.54 -184.05 -45.72
CA ASP A 343 -42.50 -184.10 -46.82
C ASP A 343 -42.23 -185.34 -47.71
N ASP A 344 -40.95 -185.71 -47.92
CA ASP A 344 -40.53 -186.99 -48.53
C ASP A 344 -40.97 -188.24 -47.76
N LYS A 345 -41.25 -188.12 -46.45
CA LYS A 345 -41.78 -189.21 -45.62
C LYS A 345 -43.30 -189.24 -45.59
N ARG A 346 -43.99 -188.10 -45.76
CA ARG A 346 -45.46 -188.04 -45.87
C ARG A 346 -45.96 -188.71 -47.14
N ALA A 347 -45.29 -188.48 -48.28
CA ALA A 347 -45.60 -189.11 -49.56
C ALA A 347 -45.64 -190.66 -49.52
N LYS A 348 -44.92 -191.28 -48.57
CA LYS A 348 -44.88 -192.74 -48.37
C LYS A 348 -45.90 -193.27 -47.36
N VAL A 349 -46.58 -192.40 -46.61
CA VAL A 349 -47.62 -192.77 -45.63
C VAL A 349 -49.02 -192.71 -46.24
N ASP A 350 -49.29 -191.68 -47.06
CA ASP A 350 -50.63 -191.47 -47.62
C ASP A 350 -51.01 -192.54 -48.66
N SER A 351 -50.03 -193.22 -49.27
CA SER A 351 -50.23 -194.40 -50.12
C SER A 351 -50.73 -195.65 -49.37
N CYS A 352 -50.56 -195.71 -48.04
CA CYS A 352 -50.96 -196.87 -47.23
C CYS A 352 -52.30 -196.66 -46.50
N LYS A 353 -52.77 -195.42 -46.34
CA LYS A 353 -54.01 -195.11 -45.61
C LYS A 353 -55.28 -195.31 -46.44
N LYS A 354 -55.24 -195.03 -47.74
CA LYS A 354 -56.36 -195.18 -48.69
C LYS A 354 -56.73 -196.63 -49.06
N ARG A 355 -56.59 -197.59 -48.12
CA ARG A 355 -56.83 -199.02 -48.39
C ARG A 355 -57.29 -199.83 -47.18
N ILE A 356 -57.68 -199.17 -46.07
CA ILE A 356 -58.10 -199.83 -44.82
C ILE A 356 -59.41 -199.26 -44.26
N GLU A 357 -59.65 -197.94 -44.31
CA GLU A 357 -60.90 -197.35 -43.78
C GLU A 357 -62.15 -197.65 -44.65
N ASP A 358 -61.98 -198.10 -45.89
CA ASP A 358 -63.06 -198.62 -46.75
C ASP A 358 -63.71 -199.93 -46.22
N LEU A 359 -63.19 -200.50 -45.13
CA LEU A 359 -63.73 -201.70 -44.46
C LEU A 359 -64.35 -201.41 -43.08
N THR A 360 -64.44 -200.15 -42.66
CA THR A 360 -65.05 -199.73 -41.38
C THR A 360 -66.43 -199.08 -41.57
N SER A 361 -67.21 -199.58 -42.52
CA SER A 361 -68.52 -199.05 -42.91
C SER A 361 -69.72 -199.94 -42.51
N THR A 362 -69.48 -201.07 -41.82
CA THR A 362 -70.52 -202.08 -41.51
C THR A 362 -70.40 -202.68 -40.11
N LEU A 363 -70.75 -201.92 -39.07
CA LEU A 363 -71.15 -202.44 -37.74
C LEU A 363 -71.80 -201.31 -36.92
N GLU A 364 -73.06 -201.53 -36.49
CA GLU A 364 -73.82 -200.83 -35.44
C GLU A 364 -74.03 -199.29 -35.61
N GLU A 365 -75.25 -198.75 -35.69
CA GLU A 365 -76.59 -199.26 -35.38
C GLU A 365 -76.77 -199.86 -33.96
N ILE A 366 -76.85 -198.97 -32.96
CA ILE A 366 -77.99 -198.77 -32.02
C ILE A 366 -77.49 -198.34 -30.62
N GLU A 367 -77.90 -197.14 -30.16
CA GLU A 367 -78.47 -196.86 -28.81
C GLU A 367 -78.78 -195.34 -28.63
N GLY A 368 -79.78 -194.92 -27.83
CA GLY A 368 -80.72 -195.81 -27.14
C GLY A 368 -81.80 -195.28 -26.18
N GLN A 369 -81.84 -194.04 -25.66
CA GLN A 369 -82.94 -193.56 -24.76
C GLN A 369 -82.99 -192.01 -24.62
N LYS A 370 -84.11 -191.26 -24.45
CA LYS A 370 -85.54 -191.46 -24.05
C LYS A 370 -85.85 -191.35 -22.53
N LEU A 371 -87.03 -190.95 -22.01
CA LEU A 371 -88.24 -190.19 -22.44
C LEU A 371 -89.22 -190.02 -21.22
N ASN A 372 -90.32 -189.25 -21.38
CA ASN A 372 -91.72 -189.51 -20.93
C ASN A 372 -92.13 -189.80 -19.46
N VAL A 373 -93.44 -189.85 -19.10
CA VAL A 373 -94.65 -189.01 -19.41
C VAL A 373 -95.82 -189.39 -18.46
N GLU A 374 -97.06 -189.07 -18.82
CA GLU A 374 -98.37 -189.42 -18.24
C GLU A 374 -98.55 -190.95 -17.98
N GLU A 375 -99.56 -191.47 -17.26
CA GLU A 375 -100.94 -191.00 -17.01
C GLU A 375 -101.43 -191.26 -15.57
N ARG A 376 -101.89 -190.21 -14.87
CA ARG A 376 -102.73 -190.34 -13.65
C ARG A 376 -103.94 -189.40 -13.63
N THR A 377 -104.21 -188.81 -14.80
CA THR A 377 -105.33 -187.94 -15.16
C THR A 377 -106.59 -188.76 -15.46
N LYS A 378 -107.52 -188.85 -14.49
CA LYS A 378 -108.99 -189.12 -14.67
C LYS A 378 -109.82 -189.33 -13.39
N ARG A 379 -109.24 -189.26 -12.18
CA ARG A 379 -110.00 -189.40 -10.90
C ARG A 379 -109.90 -188.24 -9.91
N LEU A 380 -108.83 -187.42 -9.92
CA LEU A 380 -108.73 -186.25 -9.03
C LEU A 380 -109.45 -184.99 -9.56
N GLU A 381 -109.76 -184.95 -10.86
CA GLU A 381 -110.42 -183.81 -11.53
C GLU A 381 -111.75 -183.41 -10.84
N LYS A 382 -112.54 -184.39 -10.39
CA LYS A 382 -113.85 -184.15 -9.75
C LYS A 382 -113.80 -183.56 -8.34
N MET A 383 -112.62 -183.45 -7.71
CA MET A 383 -112.46 -182.85 -6.37
C MET A 383 -111.76 -181.48 -6.39
N ILE A 384 -111.02 -181.18 -7.46
CA ILE A 384 -110.33 -179.90 -7.64
C ILE A 384 -111.33 -178.78 -8.00
N GLU A 385 -112.33 -179.09 -8.82
CA GLU A 385 -113.31 -178.13 -9.36
C GLU A 385 -114.14 -177.37 -8.29
N HIS A 386 -114.27 -177.93 -7.08
CA HIS A 386 -114.90 -177.24 -5.94
C HIS A 386 -113.96 -176.24 -5.24
N ASN A 387 -112.67 -176.58 -5.14
CA ASN A 387 -111.67 -175.75 -4.46
C ASN A 387 -111.19 -174.57 -5.31
N GLU A 388 -111.11 -174.72 -6.63
CA GLU A 388 -110.71 -173.62 -7.53
C GLU A 388 -111.67 -172.43 -7.49
N LYS A 389 -112.97 -172.68 -7.29
CA LYS A 389 -114.00 -171.64 -7.16
C LYS A 389 -113.78 -170.74 -5.93
N ARG A 390 -113.08 -171.22 -4.88
CA ARG A 390 -112.62 -170.41 -3.73
C ARG A 390 -111.32 -169.63 -4.00
N LYS A 391 -110.49 -170.06 -4.96
CA LYS A 391 -109.25 -169.36 -5.35
C LYS A 391 -109.55 -168.13 -6.22
N ALA A 392 -110.61 -168.21 -7.03
CA ALA A 392 -110.99 -167.17 -7.99
C ALA A 392 -111.33 -165.80 -7.36
N THR A 393 -111.97 -165.78 -6.18
CA THR A 393 -112.34 -164.52 -5.49
C THR A 393 -111.12 -163.76 -4.99
N ILE A 394 -110.17 -164.43 -4.33
CA ILE A 394 -108.92 -163.83 -3.84
C ILE A 394 -108.09 -163.24 -5.00
N THR A 395 -108.08 -163.91 -6.17
CA THR A 395 -107.42 -163.36 -7.38
C THR A 395 -108.13 -162.16 -8.02
N LYS A 396 -109.32 -161.76 -7.53
CA LYS A 396 -110.08 -160.60 -8.03
C LYS A 396 -109.68 -159.31 -7.30
N GLU A 397 -109.56 -159.38 -5.97
CA GLU A 397 -109.14 -158.25 -5.11
C GLU A 397 -107.67 -157.86 -5.37
N SER A 398 -106.79 -158.86 -5.52
CA SER A 398 -105.38 -158.66 -5.88
C SER A 398 -105.19 -157.80 -7.16
N LYS A 399 -106.07 -157.97 -8.16
CA LYS A 399 -106.01 -157.21 -9.43
C LYS A 399 -106.43 -155.74 -9.29
N GLN A 400 -107.27 -155.42 -8.30
CA GLN A 400 -107.68 -154.03 -8.04
C GLN A 400 -106.56 -153.22 -7.37
N LEU A 401 -105.86 -153.82 -6.39
CA LEU A 401 -104.66 -153.21 -5.81
C LEU A 401 -103.55 -153.04 -6.86
N GLN A 402 -103.34 -154.05 -7.72
CA GLN A 402 -102.33 -153.99 -8.79
C GLN A 402 -102.60 -152.88 -9.82
N THR A 403 -103.87 -152.57 -10.13
CA THR A 403 -104.23 -151.45 -11.02
C THR A 403 -104.10 -150.07 -10.37
N MET A 404 -104.28 -149.96 -9.05
CA MET A 404 -103.96 -148.73 -8.31
C MET A 404 -102.44 -148.46 -8.28
N VAL A 405 -101.62 -149.50 -8.05
CA VAL A 405 -100.16 -149.40 -8.11
C VAL A 405 -99.69 -148.97 -9.51
N LEU A 406 -100.22 -149.56 -10.58
CA LEU A 406 -99.85 -149.18 -11.96
C LEU A 406 -100.16 -147.70 -12.27
N ARG A 407 -101.26 -147.15 -11.74
CA ARG A 407 -101.59 -145.73 -11.90
C ARG A 407 -100.62 -144.81 -11.16
N THR A 408 -100.22 -145.14 -9.93
CA THR A 408 -99.26 -144.32 -9.18
C THR A 408 -97.85 -144.44 -9.74
N THR A 409 -97.41 -145.63 -10.21
CA THR A 409 -96.12 -145.75 -10.91
C THR A 409 -96.11 -144.96 -12.22
N ASN A 410 -97.20 -144.94 -12.99
CA ASN A 410 -97.27 -144.14 -14.21
C ASN A 410 -97.16 -142.64 -13.92
N LYS A 411 -97.83 -142.13 -12.87
CA LYS A 411 -97.71 -140.71 -12.49
C LYS A 411 -96.31 -140.36 -11.97
N ILE A 412 -95.62 -141.28 -11.29
CA ILE A 412 -94.20 -141.13 -10.90
C ILE A 412 -93.28 -141.13 -12.13
N ILE A 413 -93.58 -141.95 -13.14
CA ILE A 413 -92.85 -141.96 -14.42
C ILE A 413 -93.04 -140.63 -15.16
N GLU A 414 -94.27 -140.12 -15.28
CA GLU A 414 -94.57 -138.80 -15.87
C GLU A 414 -93.80 -137.66 -15.18
N LEU A 415 -93.89 -137.55 -13.84
CA LEU A 415 -93.13 -136.56 -13.06
C LEU A 415 -91.60 -136.78 -13.19
N GLY A 416 -91.16 -138.02 -13.37
CA GLY A 416 -89.77 -138.36 -13.66
C GLY A 416 -89.31 -137.93 -15.05
N HIS A 417 -90.20 -137.92 -16.05
CA HIS A 417 -89.94 -137.35 -17.38
C HIS A 417 -89.92 -135.82 -17.32
N GLU A 418 -90.89 -135.18 -16.65
CA GLU A 418 -90.90 -133.73 -16.43
C GLU A 418 -89.62 -133.25 -15.72
N ARG A 419 -89.19 -133.94 -14.66
CA ARG A 419 -87.93 -133.64 -13.96
C ARG A 419 -86.71 -133.80 -14.87
N LYS A 420 -86.67 -134.81 -15.75
CA LYS A 420 -85.61 -134.97 -16.75
C LYS A 420 -85.63 -133.84 -17.78
N THR A 421 -86.80 -133.43 -18.26
CA THR A 421 -86.94 -132.30 -19.20
C THR A 421 -86.46 -130.99 -18.57
N LEU A 422 -86.86 -130.69 -17.33
CA LEU A 422 -86.37 -129.54 -16.57
C LEU A 422 -84.86 -129.62 -16.30
N GLN A 423 -84.33 -130.80 -15.99
CA GLN A 423 -82.89 -131.02 -15.81
C GLN A 423 -82.10 -130.80 -17.11
N MET A 424 -82.63 -131.22 -18.26
CA MET A 424 -82.03 -130.97 -19.58
C MET A 424 -82.13 -129.49 -19.99
N GLN A 425 -83.23 -128.81 -19.65
CA GLN A 425 -83.37 -127.36 -19.80
C GLN A 425 -82.35 -126.62 -18.92
N MET A 426 -82.23 -126.96 -17.63
CA MET A 426 -81.19 -126.43 -16.76
C MET A 426 -79.78 -126.67 -17.32
N GLN A 427 -79.48 -127.86 -17.84
CA GLN A 427 -78.17 -128.12 -18.46
C GLN A 427 -77.94 -127.32 -19.75
N ASN A 428 -78.98 -126.97 -20.50
CA ASN A 428 -78.87 -126.11 -21.68
C ASN A 428 -78.74 -124.62 -21.29
N GLU A 429 -79.45 -124.14 -20.27
CA GLU A 429 -79.23 -122.80 -19.72
C GLU A 429 -77.86 -122.69 -19.04
N GLN A 430 -77.38 -123.75 -18.36
CA GLN A 430 -76.02 -123.80 -17.82
C GLN A 430 -74.98 -123.71 -18.94
N LYS A 431 -75.12 -124.47 -20.03
CA LYS A 431 -74.23 -124.36 -21.21
C LYS A 431 -74.31 -122.99 -21.89
N LYS A 432 -75.47 -122.32 -21.89
CA LYS A 432 -75.59 -120.93 -22.34
C LYS A 432 -74.86 -119.98 -21.38
N ILE A 433 -74.96 -120.17 -20.07
CA ILE A 433 -74.20 -119.40 -19.06
C ILE A 433 -72.70 -119.64 -19.24
N ASP A 434 -72.24 -120.87 -19.46
CA ASP A 434 -70.83 -121.19 -19.71
C ASP A 434 -70.33 -120.58 -21.03
N LEU A 435 -71.15 -120.61 -22.09
CA LEU A 435 -70.86 -119.94 -23.37
C LEU A 435 -70.82 -118.42 -23.22
N LEU A 436 -71.78 -117.83 -22.50
CA LEU A 436 -71.82 -116.40 -22.22
C LEU A 436 -70.67 -115.98 -21.31
N ALA A 437 -70.27 -116.79 -20.33
CA ALA A 437 -69.09 -116.56 -19.50
C ALA A 437 -67.80 -116.66 -20.33
N GLY A 438 -67.72 -117.60 -21.28
CA GLY A 438 -66.64 -117.70 -22.24
C GLY A 438 -66.56 -116.51 -23.21
N LEU A 439 -67.71 -115.97 -23.63
CA LEU A 439 -67.78 -114.73 -24.43
C LEU A 439 -67.43 -113.51 -23.58
N LEU A 440 -67.91 -113.41 -22.34
CA LEU A 440 -67.61 -112.33 -21.39
C LEU A 440 -66.13 -112.37 -20.97
N ALA A 441 -65.51 -113.55 -20.89
CA ALA A 441 -64.06 -113.70 -20.71
C ALA A 441 -63.27 -113.28 -21.96
N LYS A 442 -63.78 -113.52 -23.17
CA LYS A 442 -63.19 -113.00 -24.42
C LYS A 442 -63.33 -111.48 -24.52
N GLU A 443 -64.50 -110.92 -24.23
CA GLU A 443 -64.72 -109.47 -24.18
C GLU A 443 -63.89 -108.82 -23.07
N ARG A 444 -63.71 -109.47 -21.90
CA ARG A 444 -62.77 -109.01 -20.87
C ARG A 444 -61.33 -109.04 -21.36
N LYS A 445 -60.90 -110.08 -22.09
CA LYS A 445 -59.57 -110.07 -22.71
C LYS A 445 -59.45 -108.96 -23.75
N VAL A 446 -60.39 -108.85 -24.69
CA VAL A 446 -60.39 -107.76 -25.69
C VAL A 446 -60.47 -106.37 -25.03
N LEU A 447 -61.09 -106.25 -23.86
CA LEU A 447 -61.09 -105.02 -23.06
C LEU A 447 -59.73 -104.79 -22.38
N GLU A 448 -59.06 -105.82 -21.86
CA GLU A 448 -57.71 -105.72 -21.29
C GLU A 448 -56.67 -105.45 -22.39
N ASP A 449 -56.71 -106.18 -23.51
CA ASP A 449 -55.91 -105.94 -24.72
C ASP A 449 -56.14 -104.50 -25.24
N LYS A 450 -57.38 -103.98 -25.18
CA LYS A 450 -57.70 -102.58 -25.53
C LYS A 450 -57.29 -101.57 -24.46
N LYS A 451 -57.23 -101.93 -23.17
CA LYS A 451 -56.64 -101.09 -22.12
C LYS A 451 -55.13 -101.03 -22.28
N GLU A 452 -54.47 -102.15 -22.56
CA GLU A 452 -53.03 -102.20 -22.84
C GLU A 452 -52.70 -101.42 -24.12
N LEU A 453 -53.52 -101.55 -25.17
CA LEU A 453 -53.41 -100.75 -26.38
C LEU A 453 -53.71 -99.27 -26.11
N LEU A 454 -54.70 -98.93 -25.28
CA LEU A 454 -54.95 -97.56 -24.84
C LEU A 454 -53.77 -97.03 -24.05
N TYR A 455 -53.30 -97.69 -22.98
CA TYR A 455 -52.10 -97.29 -22.25
C TYR A 455 -50.86 -97.17 -23.14
N HIS A 456 -50.72 -98.00 -24.18
CA HIS A 456 -49.64 -97.85 -25.15
C HIS A 456 -49.85 -96.67 -26.11
N VAL A 457 -51.08 -96.41 -26.55
CA VAL A 457 -51.44 -95.25 -27.37
C VAL A 457 -51.34 -93.96 -26.55
N ASP A 458 -51.81 -93.93 -25.31
CA ASP A 458 -51.74 -92.84 -24.34
C ASP A 458 -50.29 -92.55 -23.91
N PHE A 459 -49.47 -93.59 -23.69
CA PHE A 459 -48.03 -93.43 -23.47
C PHE A 459 -47.33 -92.85 -24.70
N ASN A 460 -47.69 -93.30 -25.91
CA ASN A 460 -47.18 -92.71 -27.14
C ASN A 460 -47.77 -91.32 -27.43
N LEU A 461 -48.99 -91.04 -26.97
CA LEU A 461 -49.67 -89.75 -27.05
C LEU A 461 -48.93 -88.78 -26.14
N GLN A 462 -48.77 -89.08 -24.84
CA GLN A 462 -47.94 -88.31 -23.90
C GLN A 462 -46.52 -88.12 -24.42
N LYS A 463 -45.87 -89.16 -24.96
CA LYS A 463 -44.52 -89.07 -25.55
C LYS A 463 -44.49 -88.21 -26.82
N CYS A 464 -45.60 -88.10 -27.55
CA CYS A 464 -45.77 -87.18 -28.67
C CYS A 464 -46.13 -85.77 -28.18
N GLU A 465 -46.98 -85.61 -27.17
CA GLU A 465 -47.39 -84.36 -26.53
C GLU A 465 -46.20 -83.67 -25.87
N MET A 466 -45.40 -84.38 -25.06
CA MET A 466 -44.11 -83.91 -24.55
C MET A 466 -43.18 -83.43 -25.68
N LYS A 467 -43.09 -84.17 -26.80
CA LYS A 467 -42.35 -83.69 -27.98
C LYS A 467 -42.99 -82.46 -28.64
N LEU A 468 -44.33 -82.40 -28.68
CA LEU A 468 -45.09 -81.30 -29.27
C LEU A 468 -45.02 -80.05 -28.39
N GLU A 469 -44.94 -80.20 -27.07
CA GLU A 469 -44.70 -79.14 -26.10
C GLU A 469 -43.24 -78.69 -26.13
N ARG A 470 -42.25 -79.59 -26.28
CA ARG A 470 -40.85 -79.21 -26.58
C ARG A 470 -40.74 -78.41 -27.88
N ILE A 471 -41.48 -78.79 -28.92
CA ILE A 471 -41.47 -78.11 -30.24
C ILE A 471 -42.31 -76.82 -30.24
N ARG A 472 -43.38 -76.74 -29.43
CA ARG A 472 -44.16 -75.50 -29.18
C ARG A 472 -43.52 -74.56 -28.15
N GLY A 473 -42.47 -74.99 -27.45
CA GLY A 473 -41.85 -74.25 -26.35
C GLY A 473 -42.66 -74.23 -25.05
N LEU A 474 -43.63 -75.14 -24.88
CA LEU A 474 -44.45 -75.28 -23.66
C LEU A 474 -43.82 -76.20 -22.60
N GLU A 475 -42.95 -77.14 -22.98
CA GLU A 475 -41.96 -77.68 -22.05
C GLU A 475 -40.86 -76.62 -21.85
N HIS A 476 -41.18 -75.61 -21.04
CA HIS A 476 -40.15 -74.96 -20.23
C HIS A 476 -39.75 -75.95 -19.13
N ASP A 477 -38.46 -76.22 -18.94
CA ASP A 477 -38.00 -76.80 -17.67
C ASP A 477 -38.58 -75.96 -16.53
N LYS A 478 -39.12 -76.55 -15.47
CA LYS A 478 -39.61 -75.76 -14.33
C LYS A 478 -38.52 -74.83 -13.79
N SER A 479 -37.25 -75.28 -13.76
CA SER A 479 -36.13 -74.41 -13.41
C SER A 479 -35.91 -73.26 -14.39
N GLU A 480 -36.17 -73.42 -15.69
CA GLU A 480 -36.06 -72.33 -16.67
C GLU A 480 -37.26 -71.38 -16.60
N ALA A 481 -38.47 -71.88 -16.37
CA ALA A 481 -39.65 -71.06 -16.10
C ALA A 481 -39.46 -70.25 -14.82
N GLU A 482 -39.01 -70.88 -13.73
CA GLU A 482 -38.77 -70.25 -12.43
C GLU A 482 -37.57 -69.29 -12.48
N LYS A 483 -36.50 -69.59 -13.21
CA LYS A 483 -35.42 -68.63 -13.48
C LYS A 483 -35.93 -67.42 -14.27
N LYS A 484 -36.72 -67.62 -15.32
CA LYS A 484 -37.30 -66.52 -16.11
C LYS A 484 -38.30 -65.71 -15.28
N GLN A 485 -39.08 -66.35 -14.42
CA GLN A 485 -40.04 -65.69 -13.53
C GLN A 485 -39.31 -64.89 -12.43
N LYS A 486 -38.34 -65.49 -11.72
CA LYS A 486 -37.44 -64.77 -10.80
C LYS A 486 -36.73 -63.61 -11.51
N ARG A 487 -36.26 -63.81 -12.75
CA ARG A 487 -35.64 -62.74 -13.53
C ARG A 487 -36.62 -61.65 -13.97
N ILE A 488 -37.88 -61.97 -14.23
CA ILE A 488 -38.95 -60.99 -14.46
C ILE A 488 -39.25 -60.21 -13.18
N GLU A 489 -39.27 -60.88 -12.02
CA GLU A 489 -39.46 -60.24 -10.71
C GLU A 489 -38.27 -59.34 -10.34
N GLU A 490 -37.03 -59.79 -10.52
CA GLU A 490 -35.81 -58.98 -10.41
C GLU A 490 -35.87 -57.76 -11.34
N LEU A 491 -36.28 -57.94 -12.60
CA LEU A 491 -36.40 -56.84 -13.57
C LEU A 491 -37.57 -55.90 -13.24
N GLN A 492 -38.65 -56.38 -12.62
CA GLN A 492 -39.75 -55.56 -12.11
C GLN A 492 -39.36 -54.76 -10.86
N VAL A 493 -38.60 -55.37 -9.93
CA VAL A 493 -38.02 -54.67 -8.78
C VAL A 493 -37.03 -53.61 -9.26
N ALA A 494 -36.09 -53.97 -10.14
CA ALA A 494 -35.15 -53.02 -10.74
C ALA A 494 -35.87 -51.91 -11.53
N LEU A 495 -36.96 -52.21 -12.26
CA LEU A 495 -37.79 -51.19 -12.91
C LEU A 495 -38.50 -50.29 -11.86
N GLY A 496 -38.98 -50.86 -10.75
CA GLY A 496 -39.51 -50.12 -9.61
C GLY A 496 -38.48 -49.16 -9.02
N GLU A 497 -37.26 -49.63 -8.77
CA GLU A 497 -36.14 -48.82 -8.29
C GLU A 497 -35.73 -47.73 -9.29
N LYS A 498 -35.58 -48.05 -10.58
CA LYS A 498 -35.23 -47.06 -11.61
C LYS A 498 -36.35 -46.05 -11.85
N THR A 499 -37.63 -46.44 -11.75
CA THR A 499 -38.74 -45.48 -11.83
C THR A 499 -38.90 -44.64 -10.56
N ALA A 500 -38.61 -45.19 -9.38
CA ALA A 500 -38.54 -44.42 -8.13
C ALA A 500 -37.37 -43.41 -8.17
N ALA A 501 -36.19 -43.83 -8.61
CA ALA A 501 -35.03 -42.96 -8.82
C ALA A 501 -35.31 -41.89 -9.88
N SER A 502 -35.98 -42.25 -10.99
CA SER A 502 -36.39 -41.28 -12.02
C SER A 502 -37.38 -40.25 -11.48
N LYS A 503 -38.38 -40.65 -10.70
CA LYS A 503 -39.31 -39.72 -10.01
C LYS A 503 -38.59 -38.83 -9.00
N LEU A 504 -37.62 -39.36 -8.26
CA LEU A 504 -36.80 -38.58 -7.32
C LEU A 504 -35.92 -37.55 -8.06
N LEU A 505 -35.32 -37.94 -9.19
CA LEU A 505 -34.57 -37.02 -10.06
C LEU A 505 -35.48 -35.97 -10.71
N GLN A 506 -36.68 -36.33 -11.17
CA GLN A 506 -37.67 -35.38 -11.68
C GLN A 506 -38.10 -34.37 -10.62
N ASN A 507 -38.35 -34.83 -9.39
CA ASN A 507 -38.66 -33.94 -8.26
C ASN A 507 -37.48 -33.02 -7.92
N GLN A 508 -36.25 -33.53 -7.94
CA GLN A 508 -35.04 -32.74 -7.73
C GLN A 508 -34.83 -31.69 -8.84
N ILE A 509 -35.05 -32.05 -10.11
CA ILE A 509 -35.03 -31.12 -11.24
C ILE A 509 -36.12 -30.05 -11.05
N ALA A 510 -37.35 -30.42 -10.70
CA ALA A 510 -38.42 -29.45 -10.45
C ALA A 510 -38.11 -28.49 -9.28
N THR A 511 -37.46 -28.95 -8.20
CA THR A 511 -36.96 -28.06 -7.14
C THR A 511 -35.82 -27.16 -7.61
N LEU A 512 -34.86 -27.68 -8.38
CA LEU A 512 -33.76 -26.88 -8.93
C LEU A 512 -34.27 -25.82 -9.92
N GLU A 513 -35.26 -26.13 -10.76
CA GLU A 513 -35.91 -25.15 -11.62
C GLU A 513 -36.69 -24.09 -10.82
N HIS A 514 -37.26 -24.45 -9.67
CA HIS A 514 -37.94 -23.50 -8.78
C HIS A 514 -36.93 -22.58 -8.09
N ASP A 515 -35.84 -23.14 -7.56
CA ASP A 515 -34.74 -22.37 -6.97
C ASP A 515 -34.06 -21.48 -8.01
N MET A 516 -33.83 -21.96 -9.25
CA MET A 516 -33.35 -21.15 -10.36
C MET A 516 -34.30 -20.00 -10.69
N ARG A 517 -35.62 -20.22 -10.65
CA ARG A 517 -36.63 -19.16 -10.82
C ARG A 517 -36.60 -18.14 -9.68
N ILE A 518 -36.46 -18.57 -8.42
CA ILE A 518 -36.29 -17.68 -7.26
C ILE A 518 -35.01 -16.86 -7.39
N ILE A 519 -33.88 -17.50 -7.72
CA ILE A 519 -32.58 -16.84 -7.89
C ILE A 519 -32.63 -15.84 -9.05
N THR A 520 -33.27 -16.19 -10.17
CA THR A 520 -33.44 -15.29 -11.32
C THR A 520 -34.30 -14.07 -10.95
N ASN A 521 -35.42 -14.25 -10.24
CA ASN A 521 -36.27 -13.16 -9.76
C ASN A 521 -35.58 -12.28 -8.70
N SER A 522 -34.71 -12.88 -7.88
CA SER A 522 -33.86 -12.13 -6.95
C SER A 522 -32.80 -11.31 -7.70
N LEU A 523 -32.19 -11.88 -8.76
CA LEU A 523 -31.19 -11.21 -9.59
C LEU A 523 -31.79 -10.05 -10.39
N THR A 524 -33.00 -10.19 -10.97
CA THR A 524 -33.69 -9.08 -11.62
C THR A 524 -34.04 -7.99 -10.62
N SER A 525 -34.64 -8.33 -9.47
CA SER A 525 -34.94 -7.37 -8.40
C SER A 525 -33.69 -6.62 -7.90
N LYS A 526 -32.52 -7.28 -7.83
CA LYS A 526 -31.24 -6.63 -7.48
C LYS A 526 -30.67 -5.80 -8.63
N ASN A 527 -30.86 -6.18 -9.89
CA ASN A 527 -30.49 -5.36 -11.04
C ASN A 527 -31.34 -4.08 -11.10
N ASP A 528 -32.66 -4.17 -10.91
CA ASP A 528 -33.54 -2.99 -10.83
C ASP A 528 -33.05 -2.01 -9.76
N GLU A 529 -32.64 -2.53 -8.59
CA GLU A 529 -32.14 -1.70 -7.49
C GLU A 529 -30.76 -1.09 -7.81
N ILE A 530 -29.89 -1.83 -8.49
CA ILE A 530 -28.63 -1.28 -9.03
C ILE A 530 -28.91 -0.16 -10.03
N GLU A 531 -29.95 -0.25 -10.85
CA GLU A 531 -30.35 0.83 -11.77
C GLU A 531 -30.96 2.03 -11.03
N ARG A 532 -31.84 1.82 -10.03
CA ARG A 532 -32.33 2.91 -9.15
C ARG A 532 -31.17 3.63 -8.46
N LEU A 533 -30.19 2.91 -7.94
CA LEU A 533 -29.00 3.46 -7.29
C LEU A 533 -28.06 4.18 -8.27
N ARG A 534 -27.93 3.69 -9.52
CA ARG A 534 -27.20 4.39 -10.59
C ARG A 534 -27.87 5.72 -10.96
N SER A 535 -29.19 5.74 -11.13
CA SER A 535 -29.94 6.98 -11.40
C SER A 535 -29.82 7.96 -10.23
N LYS A 536 -30.07 7.51 -9.00
CA LYS A 536 -29.92 8.35 -7.79
C LYS A 536 -28.50 8.89 -7.62
N LYS A 537 -27.46 8.12 -7.98
CA LYS A 537 -26.06 8.61 -8.03
C LYS A 537 -25.90 9.71 -9.08
N GLN A 538 -26.48 9.55 -10.27
CA GLN A 538 -26.43 10.56 -11.33
C GLN A 538 -27.13 11.86 -10.91
N ASP A 539 -28.31 11.77 -10.28
CA ASP A 539 -29.04 12.92 -9.73
C ASP A 539 -28.21 13.67 -8.67
N LEU A 540 -27.57 12.92 -7.76
CA LEU A 540 -26.68 13.50 -6.74
C LEU A 540 -25.44 14.16 -7.37
N LEU A 541 -24.86 13.59 -8.42
CA LEU A 541 -23.74 14.21 -9.15
C LEU A 541 -24.17 15.51 -9.85
N LEU A 542 -25.37 15.56 -10.44
CA LEU A 542 -25.94 16.77 -11.03
C LEU A 542 -26.25 17.85 -9.98
N LEU A 543 -26.73 17.45 -8.79
CA LEU A 543 -26.94 18.36 -7.66
C LEU A 543 -25.62 18.92 -7.11
N LEU A 544 -24.56 18.11 -7.08
CA LEU A 544 -23.21 18.53 -6.66
C LEU A 544 -22.58 19.49 -7.67
N ASP A 545 -22.58 19.17 -8.97
CA ASP A 545 -22.12 20.07 -10.04
C ASP A 545 -22.91 21.41 -10.06
N GLY A 546 -24.23 21.32 -9.92
CA GLY A 546 -25.09 22.51 -9.76
C GLY A 546 -24.84 23.27 -8.46
N GLY A 547 -24.35 22.62 -7.41
CA GLY A 547 -23.86 23.24 -6.18
C GLY A 547 -22.52 23.97 -6.37
N GLU A 548 -21.54 23.29 -6.95
CA GLU A 548 -20.20 23.81 -7.20
C GLU A 548 -20.22 25.01 -8.15
N LYS A 549 -21.04 24.97 -9.21
CA LYS A 549 -21.27 26.11 -10.12
C LYS A 549 -21.86 27.32 -9.39
N ARG A 550 -22.81 27.10 -8.47
CA ARG A 550 -23.38 28.18 -7.62
C ARG A 550 -22.34 28.72 -6.63
N LEU A 551 -21.51 27.86 -6.04
CA LEU A 551 -20.43 28.25 -5.13
C LEU A 551 -19.39 29.12 -5.85
N LYS A 552 -18.92 28.69 -7.04
CA LYS A 552 -17.99 29.48 -7.87
C LYS A 552 -18.56 30.83 -8.27
N ALA A 553 -19.84 30.88 -8.67
CA ALA A 553 -20.53 32.15 -8.96
C ALA A 553 -20.68 33.06 -7.73
N ALA A 554 -20.82 32.49 -6.52
CA ALA A 554 -20.85 33.24 -5.27
C ALA A 554 -19.45 33.74 -4.86
N GLN A 555 -18.40 32.93 -5.07
CA GLN A 555 -16.99 33.31 -4.84
C GLN A 555 -16.61 34.52 -5.70
N SER A 556 -16.82 34.46 -7.02
CA SER A 556 -16.49 35.60 -7.90
C SER A 556 -17.33 36.86 -7.64
N ARG A 557 -18.56 36.72 -7.11
CA ARG A 557 -19.33 37.87 -6.60
C ARG A 557 -18.76 38.45 -5.31
N ASN A 558 -18.22 37.61 -4.43
CA ASN A 558 -17.57 38.06 -3.20
C ASN A 558 -16.23 38.74 -3.49
N GLU A 559 -15.42 38.17 -4.38
CA GLU A 559 -14.17 38.76 -4.89
C GLU A 559 -14.45 40.14 -5.52
N GLY A 560 -15.47 40.24 -6.38
CA GLY A 560 -15.92 41.52 -6.94
C GLY A 560 -16.28 42.56 -5.87
N ARG A 561 -17.05 42.16 -4.85
CA ARG A 561 -17.39 43.04 -3.71
C ARG A 561 -16.18 43.46 -2.88
N GLN A 562 -15.19 42.59 -2.69
CA GLN A 562 -13.95 42.92 -1.97
C GLN A 562 -13.12 43.95 -2.75
N VAL A 563 -13.12 43.88 -4.08
CA VAL A 563 -12.53 44.91 -4.95
C VAL A 563 -13.32 46.23 -4.89
N GLU A 564 -14.66 46.18 -4.96
CA GLU A 564 -15.52 47.36 -4.77
C GLU A 564 -15.28 48.03 -3.41
N GLU A 565 -15.21 47.25 -2.34
CA GLU A 565 -14.92 47.75 -0.99
C GLU A 565 -13.52 48.38 -0.91
N SER A 566 -12.50 47.76 -1.51
CA SER A 566 -11.13 48.29 -1.54
C SER A 566 -11.04 49.62 -2.30
N ILE A 567 -11.78 49.75 -3.42
CA ILE A 567 -11.94 51.00 -4.16
C ILE A 567 -12.67 52.06 -3.31
N MET A 568 -13.69 51.68 -2.53
CA MET A 568 -14.40 52.61 -1.66
C MET A 568 -13.56 53.04 -0.45
N ARG A 569 -12.79 52.14 0.18
CA ARG A 569 -11.79 52.48 1.21
C ARG A 569 -10.73 53.45 0.68
N LEU A 570 -10.26 53.24 -0.56
CA LEU A 570 -9.34 54.18 -1.21
C LEU A 570 -9.96 55.57 -1.43
N ARG A 571 -11.24 55.63 -1.85
CA ARG A 571 -11.98 56.90 -1.99
C ARG A 571 -12.17 57.61 -0.65
N VAL A 572 -12.50 56.88 0.42
CA VAL A 572 -12.61 57.43 1.77
C VAL A 572 -11.27 58.01 2.20
N SER A 573 -10.17 57.28 2.07
CA SER A 573 -8.82 57.77 2.41
C SER A 573 -8.39 59.00 1.59
N GLN A 574 -8.79 59.10 0.32
CA GLN A 574 -8.59 60.31 -0.48
C GLN A 574 -9.42 61.50 0.03
N LEU A 575 -10.67 61.28 0.47
CA LEU A 575 -11.52 62.32 1.06
C LEU A 575 -11.01 62.75 2.44
N GLU A 576 -10.53 61.82 3.27
CA GLU A 576 -9.87 62.09 4.56
C GLU A 576 -8.63 62.97 4.36
N GLN A 577 -7.77 62.62 3.40
CA GLN A 577 -6.57 63.41 3.08
C GLN A 577 -6.95 64.81 2.54
N MET A 578 -7.99 64.92 1.72
CA MET A 578 -8.51 66.22 1.26
C MET A 578 -9.09 67.06 2.41
N THR A 579 -9.78 66.43 3.36
CA THR A 579 -10.30 67.10 4.56
C THR A 579 -9.18 67.55 5.49
N SER A 580 -8.13 66.75 5.70
CA SER A 580 -6.91 67.17 6.41
C SER A 580 -6.28 68.40 5.74
N ASN A 581 -6.06 68.34 4.42
CA ASN A 581 -5.53 69.44 3.63
C ASN A 581 -6.39 70.72 3.68
N VAL A 582 -7.69 70.62 4.03
CA VAL A 582 -8.57 71.77 4.28
C VAL A 582 -8.44 72.26 5.73
N ASN A 583 -8.45 71.36 6.72
CA ASN A 583 -8.19 71.70 8.12
C ASN A 583 -6.83 72.40 8.30
N ASP A 584 -5.78 71.92 7.67
CA ASP A 584 -4.45 72.53 7.70
C ASP A 584 -4.46 73.96 7.13
N LYS A 585 -5.25 74.21 6.07
CA LYS A 585 -5.43 75.56 5.50
C LYS A 585 -6.22 76.47 6.44
N VAL A 586 -7.32 75.97 7.02
CA VAL A 586 -8.14 76.71 7.99
C VAL A 586 -7.32 77.05 9.24
N TYR A 587 -6.55 76.10 9.78
CA TYR A 587 -5.65 76.32 10.91
C TYR A 587 -4.58 77.38 10.61
N ASN A 588 -3.96 77.34 9.42
CA ASN A 588 -3.01 78.37 9.02
C ASN A 588 -3.68 79.75 8.84
N LEU A 589 -4.89 79.82 8.27
CA LEU A 589 -5.65 81.07 8.17
C LEU A 589 -6.01 81.64 9.55
N GLU A 590 -6.45 80.81 10.49
CA GLU A 590 -6.77 81.22 11.86
C GLU A 590 -5.50 81.72 12.60
N LYS A 591 -4.37 81.05 12.41
CA LYS A 591 -3.05 81.49 12.90
C LYS A 591 -2.63 82.84 12.32
N TYR A 592 -2.82 83.08 11.01
CA TYR A 592 -2.58 84.39 10.40
C TYR A 592 -3.54 85.46 10.92
N ARG A 593 -4.83 85.12 11.11
CA ARG A 593 -5.84 86.02 11.68
C ARG A 593 -5.43 86.50 13.08
N LEU A 594 -5.05 85.57 13.96
CA LEU A 594 -4.59 85.87 15.32
C LEU A 594 -3.30 86.70 15.34
N HIS A 595 -2.35 86.41 14.44
CA HIS A 595 -1.10 87.18 14.35
C HIS A 595 -1.33 88.62 13.87
N LEU A 596 -2.22 88.83 12.88
CA LEU A 596 -2.65 90.16 12.45
C LEU A 596 -3.43 90.89 13.56
N GLU A 597 -4.30 90.20 14.29
CA GLU A 597 -5.06 90.78 15.40
C GLU A 597 -4.12 91.23 16.54
N ALA A 598 -3.06 90.47 16.83
CA ALA A 598 -2.02 90.85 17.79
C ALA A 598 -1.24 92.10 17.31
N ALA A 599 -0.73 92.10 16.08
CA ALA A 599 0.01 93.23 15.52
C ALA A 599 -0.83 94.52 15.45
N LEU A 600 -2.13 94.42 15.19
CA LEU A 600 -3.06 95.56 15.24
C LEU A 600 -3.26 96.09 16.67
N LYS A 601 -3.32 95.21 17.68
CA LYS A 601 -3.41 95.61 19.10
C LYS A 601 -2.11 96.28 19.59
N GLU A 602 -0.96 95.72 19.23
CA GLU A 602 0.36 96.34 19.51
C GLU A 602 0.45 97.72 18.88
N ARG A 603 0.10 97.86 17.58
CA ARG A 603 0.15 99.16 16.90
C ARG A 603 -0.85 100.17 17.46
N ALA A 604 -2.02 99.73 17.92
CA ALA A 604 -2.98 100.60 18.60
C ALA A 604 -2.45 101.09 19.97
N ALA A 605 -1.80 100.22 20.74
CA ALA A 605 -1.14 100.59 22.00
C ALA A 605 0.03 101.56 21.77
N GLU A 606 0.86 101.31 20.75
CA GLU A 606 1.96 102.21 20.35
C GLU A 606 1.44 103.60 19.95
N ILE A 607 0.35 103.67 19.20
CA ILE A 607 -0.30 104.94 18.83
C ILE A 607 -0.88 105.65 20.06
N SER A 608 -1.43 104.93 21.04
CA SER A 608 -1.87 105.54 22.32
C SER A 608 -0.68 106.12 23.09
N ALA A 609 0.40 105.35 23.25
CA ALA A 609 1.61 105.80 23.92
C ALA A 609 2.26 107.01 23.22
N GLN A 610 2.31 107.04 21.89
CA GLN A 610 2.76 108.21 21.11
C GLN A 610 1.84 109.42 21.31
N LYS A 611 0.53 109.22 21.33
CA LYS A 611 -0.46 110.29 21.58
C LYS A 611 -0.33 110.86 22.99
N GLU A 612 -0.15 110.00 24.00
CA GLU A 612 0.10 110.40 25.39
C GLU A 612 1.43 111.15 25.50
N ALA A 613 2.52 110.63 24.92
CA ALA A 613 3.82 111.30 24.86
C ALA A 613 3.73 112.69 24.20
N LEU A 614 2.95 112.85 23.12
CA LEU A 614 2.67 114.15 22.50
C LEU A 614 1.87 115.10 23.41
N THR A 615 0.94 114.59 24.23
CA THR A 615 0.26 115.43 25.24
C THR A 615 1.19 115.83 26.39
N VAL A 616 2.14 114.97 26.78
CA VAL A 616 3.19 115.28 27.77
C VAL A 616 4.15 116.31 27.19
N GLN A 617 4.63 116.14 25.96
CA GLN A 617 5.44 117.16 25.25
C GLN A 617 4.70 118.49 25.13
N LYS A 618 3.39 118.49 24.87
CA LYS A 618 2.59 119.73 24.85
C LYS A 618 2.54 120.42 26.22
N ARG A 619 2.49 119.67 27.33
CA ARG A 619 2.58 120.23 28.69
C ARG A 619 3.99 120.75 28.98
N ILE A 620 5.03 119.99 28.65
CA ILE A 620 6.44 120.37 28.81
C ILE A 620 6.70 121.66 28.02
N ALA A 621 6.39 121.72 26.73
CA ALA A 621 6.56 122.91 25.90
C ALA A 621 5.76 124.12 26.40
N SER A 622 4.59 123.91 27.02
CA SER A 622 3.84 124.98 27.70
C SER A 622 4.56 125.49 28.95
N ASN A 623 5.12 124.59 29.76
CA ASN A 623 5.90 124.92 30.96
C ASN A 623 7.21 125.61 30.58
N GLU A 624 7.96 125.07 29.62
CA GLU A 624 9.12 125.69 28.96
C GLU A 624 8.77 127.07 28.41
N CYS A 625 7.58 127.28 27.83
CA CYS A 625 7.18 128.63 27.40
C CYS A 625 6.99 129.59 28.58
N SER A 626 6.48 129.15 29.75
CA SER A 626 6.48 129.99 30.96
C SER A 626 7.88 130.18 31.55
N GLU A 627 8.70 129.14 31.64
CA GLU A 627 10.08 129.20 32.12
C GLU A 627 10.95 130.08 31.23
N LEU A 628 10.81 130.01 29.91
CA LEU A 628 11.46 130.91 28.95
C LEU A 628 10.96 132.35 29.09
N ARG A 629 9.70 132.60 29.47
CA ARG A 629 9.22 133.96 29.78
C ARG A 629 9.85 134.50 31.06
N VAL A 630 9.99 133.68 32.11
CA VAL A 630 10.74 134.03 33.32
C VAL A 630 12.22 134.25 33.00
N ALA A 631 12.85 133.30 32.31
CA ALA A 631 14.25 133.36 31.90
C ALA A 631 14.53 134.52 30.93
N ILE A 632 13.57 134.99 30.12
CA ILE A 632 13.72 136.22 29.32
C ILE A 632 13.70 137.47 30.22
N ALA A 633 12.88 137.50 31.27
CA ALA A 633 12.93 138.57 32.27
C ALA A 633 14.25 138.55 33.05
N GLU A 634 14.69 137.38 33.52
CA GLU A 634 15.98 137.20 34.19
C GLU A 634 17.16 137.52 33.25
N ARG A 635 17.15 137.06 31.99
CA ARG A 635 18.21 137.35 31.01
C ARG A 635 18.22 138.83 30.63
N ARG A 636 17.08 139.53 30.60
CA ARG A 636 17.06 141.01 30.50
C ARG A 636 17.75 141.68 31.71
N GLY A 637 17.74 141.07 32.89
CA GLY A 637 18.60 141.45 34.02
C GLY A 637 20.06 141.01 33.85
N ARG A 638 20.28 139.77 33.42
CA ARG A 638 21.61 139.14 33.29
C ARG A 638 22.46 139.76 32.19
N THR A 639 21.86 140.24 31.10
CA THR A 639 22.55 141.00 30.04
C THR A 639 23.05 142.33 30.58
N ARG A 640 22.28 143.05 31.42
CA ARG A 640 22.77 144.26 32.10
C ARG A 640 23.96 143.96 33.02
N GLN A 641 23.95 142.80 33.67
CA GLN A 641 25.06 142.30 34.53
C GLN A 641 26.26 141.72 33.76
N LEU A 642 26.06 141.23 32.53
CA LEU A 642 27.12 140.65 31.69
C LEU A 642 27.78 141.70 30.80
N GLN A 643 27.05 142.73 30.39
CA GLN A 643 27.63 143.91 29.77
C GLN A 643 28.61 144.61 30.75
N THR A 644 28.28 144.64 32.05
CA THR A 644 29.18 145.08 33.13
C THR A 644 30.22 144.03 33.59
N ARG A 645 30.44 142.93 32.84
CA ARG A 645 31.43 141.87 33.17
C ARG A 645 32.27 141.39 31.99
N TYR A 646 31.75 141.47 30.77
CA TYR A 646 32.50 141.13 29.56
C TYR A 646 33.70 142.07 29.38
N ASP A 647 33.49 143.35 29.68
CA ASP A 647 34.50 144.42 29.76
C ASP A 647 35.62 144.16 30.80
N THR A 648 35.57 143.04 31.54
CA THR A 648 36.45 142.76 32.70
C THR A 648 37.20 141.42 32.62
N SER A 649 37.02 140.58 31.58
CA SER A 649 37.40 139.15 31.67
C SER A 649 38.09 138.55 30.44
N LEU A 650 39.22 137.87 30.69
CA LEU A 650 39.91 136.88 29.83
C LEU A 650 40.23 137.33 28.38
N ALA A 651 41.34 138.00 28.07
CA ALA A 651 42.48 138.46 28.88
C ALA A 651 43.39 137.41 29.56
N ALA A 652 43.23 136.09 29.37
CA ALA A 652 44.11 135.10 30.03
C ALA A 652 44.22 133.69 29.36
N SER A 653 45.14 133.58 28.39
CA SER A 653 46.03 132.41 28.11
C SER A 653 45.45 131.01 27.73
N GLY A 654 46.34 130.09 27.32
CA GLY A 654 46.00 128.82 26.65
C GLY A 654 46.90 127.60 26.96
N ALA A 655 46.96 126.64 26.01
CA ALA A 655 47.38 125.24 26.18
C ALA A 655 48.89 124.94 25.98
N THR A 656 49.30 123.65 26.00
CA THR A 656 50.58 123.08 25.48
C THR A 656 50.56 121.50 25.53
N PRO A 657 51.54 120.73 24.98
CA PRO A 657 51.20 119.80 23.87
C PRO A 657 51.89 118.40 23.83
N ASP A 658 51.11 117.32 23.58
CA ASP A 658 51.54 115.94 23.28
C ASP A 658 52.38 115.17 24.34
N GLY A 659 52.19 113.84 24.45
CA GLY A 659 52.91 113.00 25.45
C GLY A 659 52.72 111.48 25.36
N ALA A 660 51.53 110.99 25.01
CA ALA A 660 51.26 109.62 24.50
C ALA A 660 51.53 108.40 25.48
N PRO A 661 51.80 107.14 25.03
CA PRO A 661 50.78 106.06 24.94
C PRO A 661 51.24 104.66 25.50
N MET A 662 50.65 103.52 25.06
CA MET A 662 51.32 102.34 24.41
C MET A 662 50.54 100.98 24.45
N SER A 663 51.13 99.84 24.03
CA SER A 663 50.51 98.90 23.05
C SER A 663 51.04 97.43 22.95
N THR A 664 50.14 96.48 22.61
CA THR A 664 50.22 95.26 21.74
C THR A 664 51.36 94.19 21.80
N ALA A 665 52.37 94.22 22.68
CA ALA A 665 53.51 93.28 22.57
C ALA A 665 53.25 91.79 22.95
N TYR A 666 52.22 91.45 23.73
CA TYR A 666 52.14 90.22 24.53
C TYR A 666 51.77 88.92 23.77
N LEU A 667 51.02 88.99 22.66
CA LEU A 667 50.23 87.85 22.14
C LEU A 667 50.97 86.86 21.21
N LYS A 668 52.27 87.03 20.92
CA LYS A 668 52.97 86.23 19.88
C LYS A 668 53.75 85.00 20.36
N ILE A 669 53.94 84.81 21.67
CA ILE A 669 54.88 83.79 22.20
C ILE A 669 54.25 82.39 22.34
N GLN A 670 52.94 82.32 22.61
CA GLN A 670 52.27 81.07 23.01
C GLN A 670 52.12 80.02 21.89
N SER A 671 52.01 80.43 20.62
CA SER A 671 51.66 79.54 19.48
C SER A 671 52.84 78.81 18.83
N ALA A 672 54.00 78.78 19.49
CA ALA A 672 55.22 78.15 19.02
C ALA A 672 55.48 76.75 19.61
N GLN A 673 55.06 76.49 20.85
CA GLN A 673 55.48 75.30 21.61
C GLN A 673 54.74 74.01 21.20
N GLU A 674 53.45 74.10 20.82
CA GLU A 674 52.60 72.92 20.54
C GLU A 674 53.05 72.08 19.33
N ARG A 675 53.81 72.67 18.40
CA ARG A 675 54.20 72.01 17.14
C ARG A 675 55.36 71.01 17.26
N TYR A 676 56.06 70.96 18.38
CA TYR A 676 57.20 70.06 18.58
C TYR A 676 56.77 68.65 19.00
N LEU A 677 55.80 68.56 19.93
CA LEU A 677 55.35 67.30 20.55
C LEU A 677 54.71 66.30 19.57
N LEU A 678 54.19 66.77 18.42
CA LEU A 678 53.50 65.94 17.43
C LEU A 678 54.42 65.15 16.49
N ARG A 679 55.75 65.38 16.50
CA ARG A 679 56.69 64.59 15.69
C ARG A 679 57.20 63.32 16.40
N GLU A 680 57.46 63.40 17.69
CA GLU A 680 58.09 62.32 18.48
C GLU A 680 57.21 61.07 18.69
N GLN A 681 55.96 61.10 18.19
CA GLN A 681 55.02 59.99 18.18
C GLN A 681 55.00 59.22 16.83
N GLY A 682 55.53 59.81 15.74
CA GLY A 682 55.57 59.15 14.43
C GLY A 682 56.66 58.07 14.36
N ASP A 683 57.90 58.46 14.65
CA ASP A 683 59.10 57.62 14.46
C ASP A 683 59.04 56.27 15.23
N LYS A 684 58.29 56.22 16.34
CA LYS A 684 58.12 55.03 17.19
C LYS A 684 57.17 53.97 16.60
N LEU A 685 56.36 54.31 15.61
CA LEU A 685 55.48 53.35 14.92
C LEU A 685 56.21 52.65 13.76
N ASP A 686 56.98 53.39 12.96
CA ASP A 686 57.78 52.86 11.84
C ASP A 686 58.79 51.78 12.28
N GLU A 687 59.35 51.91 13.49
CA GLU A 687 60.30 50.95 14.05
C GLU A 687 59.63 49.64 14.50
N SER A 688 58.31 49.64 14.72
CA SER A 688 57.55 48.42 15.03
C SER A 688 57.26 47.59 13.77
N ILE A 689 56.93 48.25 12.66
CA ILE A 689 56.50 47.59 11.41
C ILE A 689 57.63 46.71 10.83
N ARG A 690 58.86 47.24 10.80
CA ARG A 690 60.03 46.54 10.23
C ARG A 690 60.40 45.27 11.00
N ARG A 691 60.09 45.18 12.30
CA ARG A 691 60.31 43.97 13.10
C ARG A 691 59.35 42.85 12.69
N THR A 692 58.05 43.16 12.55
CA THR A 692 57.06 42.18 12.08
C THR A 692 57.31 41.70 10.64
N GLU A 693 57.83 42.54 9.74
CA GLU A 693 58.22 42.11 8.39
C GLU A 693 59.38 41.11 8.38
N GLN A 694 60.37 41.29 9.28
CA GLN A 694 61.52 40.42 9.39
C GLN A 694 61.12 39.03 9.93
N GLU A 695 60.19 38.99 10.90
CA GLU A 695 59.64 37.76 11.45
C GLU A 695 58.87 36.95 10.40
N ILE A 696 58.02 37.60 9.59
CA ILE A 696 57.24 36.94 8.53
C ILE A 696 58.15 36.18 7.54
N ARG A 697 59.21 36.82 7.03
CA ARG A 697 60.16 36.18 6.09
C ARG A 697 60.84 34.95 6.70
N SER A 698 61.17 35.00 8.00
CA SER A 698 61.77 33.86 8.71
C SER A 698 60.82 32.67 8.87
N MET A 699 59.51 32.92 9.01
CA MET A 699 58.50 31.86 9.03
C MET A 699 58.28 31.24 7.65
N GLU A 700 58.29 32.03 6.56
CA GLU A 700 58.12 31.55 5.19
C GLU A 700 59.20 30.55 4.75
N ASP A 701 60.48 30.84 5.03
CA ASP A 701 61.57 29.93 4.66
C ASP A 701 61.59 28.66 5.53
N THR A 702 61.18 28.75 6.79
CA THR A 702 60.96 27.56 7.64
C THR A 702 59.84 26.68 7.06
N LEU A 703 58.74 27.29 6.63
CA LEU A 703 57.63 26.61 5.93
C LEU A 703 58.09 25.94 4.63
N ARG A 704 59.00 26.57 3.88
CA ARG A 704 59.54 26.04 2.63
C ARG A 704 60.36 24.76 2.83
N VAL A 705 61.23 24.73 3.85
CA VAL A 705 62.00 23.52 4.21
C VAL A 705 61.08 22.41 4.71
N VAL A 706 60.11 22.74 5.56
CA VAL A 706 59.09 21.78 6.03
C VAL A 706 58.33 21.17 4.86
N ASN A 707 57.86 21.97 3.90
CA ASN A 707 57.07 21.49 2.75
C ASN A 707 57.86 20.55 1.82
N VAL A 708 59.12 20.88 1.47
CA VAL A 708 59.95 20.01 0.61
C VAL A 708 60.23 18.66 1.27
N CYS A 709 60.46 18.65 2.59
CA CYS A 709 60.60 17.40 3.33
C CYS A 709 59.28 16.63 3.39
N ASN A 710 58.15 17.34 3.56
CA ASN A 710 56.79 16.77 3.52
C ASN A 710 56.51 16.08 2.18
N ASP A 711 56.93 16.66 1.07
CA ASP A 711 56.71 16.09 -0.27
C ASP A 711 57.56 14.82 -0.50
N LYS A 712 58.81 14.77 -0.05
CA LYS A 712 59.60 13.52 -0.09
C LYS A 712 59.10 12.45 0.87
N TYR A 713 58.58 12.86 2.03
CA TYR A 713 57.86 11.99 2.96
C TYR A 713 56.65 11.35 2.24
N LYS A 714 55.86 12.12 1.46
CA LYS A 714 54.75 11.60 0.64
C LYS A 714 55.21 10.64 -0.45
N ASP A 715 56.28 10.96 -1.19
CA ASP A 715 56.77 10.10 -2.27
C ASP A 715 57.24 8.73 -1.73
N SER A 716 57.94 8.72 -0.59
CA SER A 716 58.34 7.48 0.10
C SER A 716 57.19 6.72 0.77
N LEU A 717 56.01 7.34 0.89
CA LEU A 717 54.76 6.71 1.32
C LEU A 717 53.88 6.24 0.16
N SER A 718 54.30 6.40 -1.10
CA SER A 718 53.53 5.95 -2.27
C SER A 718 53.64 4.43 -2.47
N ALA A 719 52.49 3.73 -2.39
CA ALA A 719 52.44 2.26 -2.28
C ALA A 719 51.48 1.60 -3.30
N VAL A 720 51.56 1.99 -4.57
CA VAL A 720 50.80 1.39 -5.69
C VAL A 720 51.63 1.41 -6.97
N ASP A 721 51.66 0.31 -7.73
CA ASP A 721 52.26 0.26 -9.08
C ASP A 721 51.54 1.20 -10.06
N GLN A 722 52.31 1.88 -10.92
CA GLN A 722 51.81 3.05 -11.66
C GLN A 722 50.91 2.72 -12.88
N ASP A 723 50.90 1.47 -13.34
CA ASP A 723 50.22 1.01 -14.56
C ASP A 723 48.95 0.15 -14.32
N GLY A 724 48.35 0.24 -13.12
CA GLY A 724 47.10 -0.47 -12.80
C GLY A 724 45.88 0.03 -13.62
N PRO A 725 45.00 -0.85 -14.11
CA PRO A 725 43.88 -0.47 -14.99
C PRO A 725 42.88 0.47 -14.28
N GLU A 726 42.64 0.27 -12.99
CA GLU A 726 41.79 1.14 -12.16
C GLU A 726 42.30 2.58 -12.14
N GLN A 727 43.63 2.79 -12.15
CA GLN A 727 44.20 4.13 -12.20
C GLN A 727 43.95 4.83 -13.55
N THR A 728 43.75 4.09 -14.64
CA THR A 728 43.39 4.67 -15.95
C THR A 728 41.91 5.05 -16.03
N GLU A 729 41.02 4.21 -15.48
CA GLU A 729 39.59 4.54 -15.31
C GLU A 729 39.40 5.71 -14.36
N GLN A 730 40.12 5.72 -13.22
CA GLN A 730 40.07 6.81 -12.27
C GLN A 730 40.62 8.10 -12.88
N LYS A 731 41.77 8.08 -13.58
CA LYS A 731 42.27 9.27 -14.31
C LYS A 731 41.23 9.77 -15.33
N ARG A 732 40.54 8.88 -16.07
CA ARG A 732 39.47 9.24 -17.03
C ARG A 732 38.26 9.87 -16.35
N LEU A 733 37.77 9.28 -15.26
CA LEU A 733 36.57 9.75 -14.55
C LEU A 733 36.86 10.99 -13.71
N ASP A 734 38.03 11.08 -13.07
CA ASP A 734 38.49 12.30 -12.41
C ASP A 734 38.71 13.43 -13.41
N GLU A 735 39.19 13.18 -14.63
CA GLU A 735 39.33 14.25 -15.62
C GLU A 735 37.97 14.73 -16.13
N GLN A 736 37.01 13.82 -16.34
CA GLN A 736 35.62 14.21 -16.64
C GLN A 736 34.95 14.97 -15.47
N LEU A 737 35.24 14.58 -14.23
CA LEU A 737 34.76 15.25 -13.02
C LEU A 737 35.43 16.60 -12.80
N ARG A 738 36.73 16.73 -13.08
CA ARG A 738 37.49 17.99 -13.09
C ARG A 738 36.97 18.90 -14.19
N GLU A 739 36.79 18.43 -15.42
CA GLU A 739 36.18 19.21 -16.49
C GLU A 739 34.76 19.68 -16.13
N ALA A 740 33.92 18.79 -15.59
CA ALA A 740 32.56 19.15 -15.18
C ALA A 740 32.56 20.18 -14.05
N ARG A 741 33.36 19.96 -13.00
CA ARG A 741 33.54 20.92 -11.88
C ARG A 741 34.16 22.21 -12.34
N GLN A 742 35.16 22.20 -13.23
CA GLN A 742 35.79 23.40 -13.75
C GLN A 742 34.83 24.19 -14.65
N LYS A 743 34.03 23.54 -15.49
CA LYS A 743 32.95 24.19 -16.27
C LYS A 743 31.84 24.72 -15.37
N GLN A 744 31.52 24.05 -14.27
CA GLN A 744 30.58 24.52 -13.25
C GLN A 744 31.15 25.72 -12.48
N CYS A 745 32.38 25.66 -11.98
CA CYS A 745 33.05 26.75 -11.27
C CYS A 745 33.37 27.94 -12.19
N GLN A 746 33.68 27.72 -13.47
CA GLN A 746 33.77 28.79 -14.48
C GLN A 746 32.40 29.45 -14.69
N ARG A 747 31.31 28.69 -14.81
CA ARG A 747 29.95 29.25 -14.90
C ARG A 747 29.52 29.96 -13.62
N GLN A 748 29.85 29.44 -12.45
CA GLN A 748 29.59 30.09 -11.16
C GLN A 748 30.43 31.36 -11.01
N SER A 749 31.72 31.33 -11.36
CA SER A 749 32.59 32.51 -11.36
C SER A 749 32.16 33.54 -12.41
N GLN A 750 31.63 33.13 -13.56
CA GLN A 750 31.03 34.04 -14.55
C GLN A 750 29.72 34.63 -14.03
N LEU A 751 28.84 33.82 -13.44
CA LEU A 751 27.59 34.28 -12.86
C LEU A 751 27.85 35.25 -11.70
N GLN A 752 28.84 34.95 -10.86
CA GLN A 752 29.20 35.74 -9.69
C GLN A 752 30.00 36.98 -10.07
N ARG A 753 30.93 36.94 -11.04
CA ARG A 753 31.51 38.17 -11.64
C ARG A 753 30.43 39.05 -12.26
N LEU A 754 29.49 38.49 -13.01
CA LEU A 754 28.36 39.25 -13.55
C LEU A 754 27.45 39.79 -12.44
N PHE A 755 27.30 39.09 -11.32
CA PHE A 755 26.54 39.57 -10.16
C PHE A 755 27.29 40.68 -9.42
N ASP A 756 28.60 40.54 -9.23
CA ASP A 756 29.50 41.53 -8.64
C ASP A 756 29.64 42.77 -9.55
N GLU A 757 29.63 42.61 -10.87
CA GLU A 757 29.62 43.69 -11.87
C GLU A 757 28.25 44.39 -11.90
N LEU A 758 27.14 43.66 -11.81
CA LEU A 758 25.80 44.24 -11.71
C LEU A 758 25.62 44.95 -10.36
N GLN A 759 26.12 44.39 -9.26
CA GLN A 759 26.08 45.00 -7.93
C GLN A 759 27.05 46.18 -7.80
N LYS A 760 28.24 46.13 -8.42
CA LYS A 760 29.11 47.31 -8.59
C LYS A 760 28.42 48.38 -9.41
N THR A 761 27.98 48.10 -10.63
CA THR A 761 27.29 49.12 -11.45
C THR A 761 26.00 49.65 -10.82
N GLN A 762 25.27 48.84 -10.03
CA GLN A 762 24.14 49.29 -9.19
C GLN A 762 24.61 50.24 -8.08
N ASN A 763 25.70 49.90 -7.37
CA ASN A 763 26.31 50.74 -6.35
C ASN A 763 26.86 52.03 -6.96
N ASP A 764 27.73 51.94 -7.97
CA ASP A 764 28.30 53.05 -8.74
C ASP A 764 27.21 53.98 -9.28
N TYR A 765 26.09 53.44 -9.76
CA TYR A 765 24.94 54.25 -10.21
C TYR A 765 24.24 54.96 -9.04
N SER A 766 24.06 54.29 -7.89
CA SER A 766 23.51 54.94 -6.69
C SER A 766 24.46 55.99 -6.09
N GLN A 767 25.77 55.75 -6.19
CA GLN A 767 26.83 56.62 -5.70
C GLN A 767 26.97 57.84 -6.63
N LEU A 768 26.91 57.64 -7.95
CA LEU A 768 26.81 58.71 -8.96
C LEU A 768 25.53 59.53 -8.79
N LEU A 769 24.39 58.94 -8.44
CA LEU A 769 23.19 59.69 -8.08
C LEU A 769 23.42 60.55 -6.82
N SER A 770 24.01 59.99 -5.77
CA SER A 770 24.37 60.74 -4.56
C SER A 770 25.40 61.85 -4.82
N ASP A 771 26.33 61.65 -5.75
CA ASP A 771 27.30 62.65 -6.19
C ASP A 771 26.66 63.71 -7.10
N ILE A 772 25.66 63.37 -7.91
CA ILE A 772 24.84 64.33 -8.67
C ILE A 772 24.01 65.20 -7.71
N GLU A 773 23.56 64.66 -6.57
CA GLU A 773 22.86 65.43 -5.53
C GLU A 773 23.84 66.29 -4.73
N ARG A 774 24.94 65.70 -4.22
CA ARG A 774 26.03 66.43 -3.54
C ARG A 774 26.62 67.54 -4.40
N THR A 775 26.82 67.34 -5.71
CA THR A 775 27.36 68.39 -6.58
C THR A 775 26.33 69.47 -6.91
N LYS A 776 25.02 69.18 -6.90
CA LYS A 776 23.98 70.23 -6.92
C LYS A 776 24.00 71.04 -5.61
N GLU A 777 24.07 70.39 -4.46
CA GLU A 777 24.17 71.07 -3.16
C GLU A 777 25.44 71.89 -3.04
N GLU A 778 26.60 71.36 -3.44
CA GLU A 778 27.86 72.10 -3.50
C GLU A 778 27.77 73.30 -4.45
N LYS A 779 27.13 73.14 -5.62
CA LYS A 779 26.90 74.25 -6.55
C LYS A 779 26.01 75.33 -5.92
N GLU A 780 24.91 74.96 -5.28
CA GLU A 780 24.06 75.90 -4.55
C GLU A 780 24.82 76.57 -3.40
N ASN A 781 25.58 75.83 -2.61
CA ASN A 781 26.35 76.36 -1.48
C ASN A 781 27.48 77.29 -1.96
N LYS A 782 28.18 76.95 -3.04
CA LYS A 782 29.17 77.83 -3.70
C LYS A 782 28.51 79.07 -4.30
N GLN A 783 27.29 78.98 -4.83
CA GLN A 783 26.55 80.12 -5.36
C GLN A 783 25.98 81.03 -4.26
N ARG A 784 25.53 80.46 -3.13
CA ARG A 784 25.20 81.20 -1.90
C ARG A 784 26.45 81.91 -1.36
N PHE A 785 27.59 81.21 -1.30
CA PHE A 785 28.88 81.78 -0.86
C PHE A 785 29.34 82.93 -1.77
N LEU A 786 29.28 82.76 -3.10
CA LEU A 786 29.54 83.84 -4.06
C LEU A 786 28.64 85.05 -3.82
N SER A 787 27.32 84.88 -3.60
CA SER A 787 26.45 86.02 -3.28
C SER A 787 26.78 86.69 -1.93
N GLY A 788 27.39 85.95 -0.99
CA GLY A 788 27.95 86.49 0.25
C GLY A 788 29.25 87.27 0.03
N VAL A 789 30.15 86.75 -0.81
CA VAL A 789 31.39 87.43 -1.22
C VAL A 789 31.09 88.67 -2.04
N GLU A 790 30.12 88.64 -2.96
CA GLU A 790 29.65 89.81 -3.71
C GLU A 790 29.10 90.90 -2.78
N LYS A 791 28.32 90.54 -1.76
CA LYS A 791 27.89 91.49 -0.71
C LYS A 791 29.08 92.05 0.07
N GLN A 792 30.02 91.20 0.49
CA GLN A 792 31.24 91.65 1.16
C GLN A 792 32.08 92.56 0.26
N VAL A 793 32.16 92.30 -1.04
CA VAL A 793 32.82 93.16 -2.03
C VAL A 793 32.08 94.48 -2.18
N THR A 794 30.74 94.53 -2.20
CA THR A 794 30.01 95.81 -2.18
C THR A 794 30.20 96.57 -0.87
N GLU A 795 30.24 95.88 0.28
CA GLU A 795 30.55 96.50 1.57
C GLU A 795 31.99 97.03 1.64
N GLN A 796 32.96 96.30 1.08
CA GLN A 796 34.36 96.73 1.01
C GLN A 796 34.53 97.86 0.01
N GLN A 797 33.83 97.85 -1.13
CA GLN A 797 33.80 98.96 -2.08
C GLN A 797 33.14 100.20 -1.46
N GLU A 798 32.12 100.03 -0.63
CA GLU A 798 31.57 101.12 0.19
C GLU A 798 32.58 101.61 1.23
N LYS A 799 33.26 100.70 1.97
CA LYS A 799 34.32 101.05 2.93
C LYS A 799 35.48 101.78 2.26
N MET A 800 35.90 101.37 1.06
CA MET A 800 36.84 102.09 0.20
C MET A 800 36.29 103.44 -0.22
N SER A 801 35.03 103.55 -0.67
CA SER A 801 34.44 104.85 -1.02
C SER A 801 34.36 105.84 0.17
N ARG A 802 34.29 105.32 1.40
CA ARG A 802 34.36 106.09 2.65
C ARG A 802 35.82 106.45 2.96
N ALA A 803 36.76 105.51 2.83
CA ALA A 803 38.20 105.73 2.98
C ALA A 803 38.74 106.76 1.98
N ASP A 804 38.39 106.66 0.69
CA ASP A 804 38.75 107.63 -0.36
C ASP A 804 38.14 109.01 -0.12
N LYS A 805 37.01 109.11 0.59
CA LYS A 805 36.42 110.39 1.03
C LYS A 805 37.15 110.96 2.25
N CYS A 806 37.75 110.11 3.08
CA CYS A 806 38.65 110.52 4.17
C CYS A 806 40.04 110.92 3.63
N LEU A 807 40.66 110.13 2.74
CA LEU A 807 41.92 110.47 2.06
C LEU A 807 41.80 111.78 1.27
N ARG A 808 40.72 111.96 0.49
CA ARG A 808 40.48 113.24 -0.22
C ARG A 808 40.03 114.41 0.68
N LYS A 809 39.74 114.15 1.97
CA LYS A 809 39.70 115.20 2.99
C LYS A 809 41.12 115.53 3.45
N VAL A 810 41.88 114.54 3.91
CA VAL A 810 43.27 114.73 4.40
C VAL A 810 44.17 115.38 3.35
N GLN A 811 44.11 114.97 2.07
CA GLN A 811 44.83 115.64 0.99
C GLN A 811 44.42 117.12 0.81
N LYS A 812 43.13 117.45 0.97
CA LYS A 812 42.67 118.85 0.95
C LYS A 812 43.14 119.61 2.19
N ASP A 813 43.13 118.98 3.36
CA ASP A 813 43.55 119.61 4.60
C ASP A 813 45.07 119.88 4.61
N ILE A 814 45.88 119.00 3.98
CA ILE A 814 47.30 119.23 3.67
C ILE A 814 47.49 120.39 2.67
N GLN A 815 46.74 120.40 1.57
CA GLN A 815 46.79 121.51 0.59
C GLN A 815 46.36 122.86 1.21
N ASN A 816 45.40 122.85 2.12
CA ASN A 816 44.95 124.03 2.87
C ASN A 816 46.01 124.51 3.87
N LEU A 817 46.70 123.58 4.57
CA LEU A 817 47.80 123.90 5.48
C LEU A 817 48.96 124.60 4.76
N TYR A 818 49.34 124.11 3.58
CA TYR A 818 50.31 124.76 2.71
C TYR A 818 49.90 126.19 2.33
N PHE A 819 48.62 126.39 1.98
CA PHE A 819 48.08 127.70 1.56
C PHE A 819 48.12 128.77 2.67
N TYR A 820 47.97 128.37 3.94
CA TYR A 820 47.89 129.31 5.08
C TYR A 820 49.24 129.65 5.73
N LYS A 821 50.29 128.82 5.57
CA LYS A 821 51.59 129.05 6.23
C LYS A 821 52.72 129.50 5.31
N LYS A 822 52.75 129.07 4.04
CA LYS A 822 53.90 129.24 3.14
C LYS A 822 55.25 128.74 3.72
N ASP A 823 55.22 127.65 4.47
CA ASP A 823 56.41 126.89 4.84
C ASP A 823 56.83 125.99 3.66
N ASP A 824 57.95 126.31 2.98
CA ASP A 824 58.49 125.46 1.89
C ASP A 824 58.84 124.03 2.35
N ILE A 825 59.03 123.84 3.66
CA ILE A 825 59.23 122.53 4.30
C ILE A 825 58.01 121.62 4.08
N VAL A 826 56.78 122.17 4.09
CA VAL A 826 55.56 121.40 3.86
C VAL A 826 55.46 120.97 2.39
N LEU A 827 55.86 121.82 1.45
CA LEU A 827 55.93 121.47 0.03
C LEU A 827 57.00 120.42 -0.24
N LEU A 828 58.15 120.51 0.44
CA LEU A 828 59.23 119.52 0.34
C LEU A 828 58.76 118.17 0.88
N GLN A 829 58.10 118.13 2.05
CA GLN A 829 57.53 116.91 2.62
C GLN A 829 56.41 116.31 1.77
N GLN A 830 55.54 117.13 1.16
CA GLN A 830 54.52 116.61 0.24
C GLN A 830 55.18 115.95 -0.98
N ARG A 831 56.18 116.61 -1.58
CA ARG A 831 56.99 115.99 -2.66
C ARG A 831 57.75 114.75 -2.21
N GLU A 832 58.25 114.72 -0.98
CA GLU A 832 58.96 113.56 -0.43
C GLU A 832 58.03 112.35 -0.21
N VAL A 833 56.77 112.59 0.15
CA VAL A 833 55.72 111.56 0.21
C VAL A 833 55.34 111.08 -1.19
N GLU A 834 55.06 111.99 -2.14
CA GLU A 834 54.76 111.63 -3.53
C GLU A 834 55.93 110.87 -4.20
N LEU A 835 57.18 111.24 -3.89
CA LEU A 835 58.38 110.59 -4.41
C LEU A 835 58.61 109.23 -3.72
N ARG A 836 58.29 109.07 -2.43
CA ARG A 836 58.27 107.76 -1.76
C ARG A 836 57.16 106.84 -2.28
N GLU A 837 55.93 107.33 -2.49
CA GLU A 837 54.86 106.54 -3.13
C GLU A 837 55.29 106.07 -4.52
N LEU A 838 55.93 106.92 -5.33
CA LEU A 838 56.47 106.55 -6.64
C LEU A 838 57.69 105.60 -6.56
N GLN A 839 58.50 105.67 -5.50
CA GLN A 839 59.58 104.69 -5.26
C GLN A 839 59.03 103.33 -4.84
N GLU A 840 58.05 103.28 -3.93
CA GLU A 840 57.39 102.02 -3.53
C GLU A 840 56.60 101.40 -4.68
N GLN A 841 55.89 102.21 -5.50
CA GLN A 841 55.22 101.72 -6.71
C GLN A 841 56.21 101.16 -7.74
N ASN A 842 57.36 101.82 -7.97
CA ASN A 842 58.41 101.26 -8.83
C ASN A 842 59.04 100.00 -8.24
N ALA A 843 59.26 99.93 -6.92
CA ALA A 843 59.78 98.74 -6.25
C ALA A 843 58.82 97.55 -6.38
N LEU A 844 57.52 97.76 -6.16
CA LEU A 844 56.48 96.74 -6.34
C LEU A 844 56.39 96.28 -7.80
N VAL A 845 56.39 97.21 -8.77
CA VAL A 845 56.35 96.85 -10.20
C VAL A 845 57.63 96.11 -10.64
N LEU A 846 58.81 96.48 -10.14
CA LEU A 846 60.05 95.73 -10.39
C LEU A 846 60.03 94.35 -9.72
N GLN A 847 59.40 94.22 -8.55
CA GLN A 847 59.21 92.94 -7.86
C GLN A 847 58.20 92.04 -8.59
N ASP A 848 57.09 92.59 -9.10
CA ASP A 848 56.12 91.87 -9.93
C ASP A 848 56.73 91.43 -11.26
N ILE A 849 57.58 92.26 -11.89
CA ILE A 849 58.31 91.89 -13.12
C ILE A 849 59.37 90.82 -12.84
N ALA A 850 60.04 90.86 -11.68
CA ALA A 850 60.93 89.80 -11.23
C ALA A 850 60.16 88.49 -10.97
N GLU A 851 59.01 88.53 -10.28
CA GLU A 851 58.21 87.32 -10.06
C GLU A 851 57.59 86.79 -11.37
N PHE A 852 57.18 87.67 -12.29
CA PHE A 852 56.71 87.29 -13.62
C PHE A 852 57.79 86.58 -14.44
N THR A 853 59.04 87.06 -14.42
CA THR A 853 60.16 86.38 -15.10
C THR A 853 60.57 85.07 -14.41
N ILE A 854 60.40 84.95 -13.08
CA ILE A 854 60.57 83.69 -12.36
C ILE A 854 59.46 82.68 -12.71
N ARG A 855 58.20 83.11 -12.83
CA ARG A 855 57.05 82.25 -13.15
C ARG A 855 56.99 81.86 -14.64
N HIS A 856 57.57 82.66 -15.54
CA HIS A 856 57.55 82.45 -16.99
C HIS A 856 58.96 82.56 -17.62
N VAL A 857 59.80 81.55 -17.35
CA VAL A 857 61.21 81.47 -17.79
C VAL A 857 61.40 81.67 -19.30
N GLU A 858 60.44 81.28 -20.13
CA GLU A 858 60.48 81.50 -21.59
C GLU A 858 60.57 82.98 -21.97
N ALA A 859 60.00 83.88 -21.15
CA ALA A 859 60.07 85.32 -21.35
C ALA A 859 61.37 85.94 -20.78
N GLU A 860 62.10 85.23 -19.92
CA GLU A 860 63.26 85.75 -19.17
C GLU A 860 64.34 86.32 -20.11
N ALA A 861 64.68 85.58 -21.17
CA ALA A 861 65.69 86.01 -22.14
C ALA A 861 65.27 87.27 -22.93
N TYR A 862 63.98 87.47 -23.18
CA TYR A 862 63.46 88.65 -23.86
C TYR A 862 63.39 89.86 -22.91
N VAL A 863 62.88 89.67 -21.70
CA VAL A 863 62.77 90.71 -20.67
C VAL A 863 64.15 91.18 -20.22
N LYS A 864 65.09 90.28 -19.92
CA LYS A 864 66.47 90.65 -19.59
C LYS A 864 67.18 91.36 -20.75
N LYS A 865 66.91 91.00 -22.01
CA LYS A 865 67.47 91.69 -23.18
C LYS A 865 66.91 93.10 -23.36
N LEU A 866 65.62 93.32 -23.09
CA LEU A 866 65.00 94.65 -23.09
C LEU A 866 65.52 95.54 -21.95
N LEU A 867 65.74 94.98 -20.76
CA LEU A 867 66.20 95.73 -19.58
C LEU A 867 67.70 96.04 -19.66
N MET A 868 68.54 95.11 -20.14
CA MET A 868 69.94 95.39 -20.48
C MET A 868 70.08 96.46 -21.58
N ALA A 869 69.17 96.49 -22.57
CA ALA A 869 69.14 97.56 -23.58
C ALA A 869 68.71 98.94 -23.03
N LYS A 870 68.45 99.05 -21.72
CA LYS A 870 68.08 100.29 -21.01
C LYS A 870 68.92 100.58 -19.77
N ASN A 871 69.97 99.80 -19.49
CA ASN A 871 70.78 99.86 -18.26
C ASN A 871 69.94 99.79 -16.97
N ILE A 872 68.81 99.07 -17.00
CA ILE A 872 68.01 98.81 -15.79
C ILE A 872 68.39 97.43 -15.28
N GLU A 873 69.20 97.40 -14.21
CA GLU A 873 69.47 96.17 -13.48
C GLU A 873 68.22 95.76 -12.69
N LEU A 874 67.65 94.60 -13.02
CA LEU A 874 66.72 93.92 -12.12
C LEU A 874 67.43 93.65 -10.79
N PRO A 875 66.75 93.80 -9.63
CA PRO A 875 67.30 93.40 -8.34
C PRO A 875 67.95 92.01 -8.43
N SER A 876 69.24 91.96 -8.15
CA SER A 876 70.10 90.82 -8.47
C SER A 876 69.91 89.68 -7.47
N PHE A 877 68.74 89.01 -7.56
CA PHE A 877 68.50 87.73 -6.94
C PHE A 877 69.57 86.74 -7.43
N SER A 878 70.55 86.50 -6.56
CA SER A 878 71.70 85.63 -6.78
C SER A 878 71.24 84.28 -7.33
N PRO A 879 71.44 83.99 -8.63
CA PRO A 879 71.20 82.66 -9.13
C PRO A 879 72.31 81.76 -8.57
N SER A 880 71.99 80.48 -8.41
CA SER A 880 72.89 79.44 -7.92
C SER A 880 73.29 79.59 -6.42
N LEU A 881 73.26 78.53 -5.61
CA LEU A 881 72.94 77.13 -5.91
C LEU A 881 72.65 76.37 -4.59
N PRO A 882 71.93 75.24 -4.64
CA PRO A 882 70.56 74.98 -5.12
C PRO A 882 69.69 74.56 -3.88
N PRO A 883 68.56 73.81 -3.95
CA PRO A 883 67.85 73.24 -5.09
C PRO A 883 66.31 73.35 -5.10
N SER A 884 65.72 72.79 -6.17
CA SER A 884 64.29 72.51 -6.37
C SER A 884 63.43 73.75 -6.69
N ILE A 885 63.16 74.17 -7.93
CA ILE A 885 62.95 73.44 -9.21
C ILE A 885 63.88 72.25 -9.47
N LYS A 886 63.29 71.05 -9.40
CA LYS A 886 63.67 69.75 -9.99
C LYS A 886 62.87 68.66 -9.26
N SER A 887 61.95 67.92 -9.88
CA SER A 887 61.44 67.95 -11.26
C SER A 887 62.46 67.99 -12.42
N PRO A 888 63.47 67.10 -12.46
CA PRO A 888 63.73 66.42 -13.74
C PRO A 888 62.40 65.79 -14.20
N VAL A 889 61.97 65.87 -15.45
CA VAL A 889 62.67 65.33 -16.63
C VAL A 889 62.95 63.83 -16.39
N SER A 890 62.17 62.90 -16.95
CA SER A 890 61.15 63.03 -17.99
C SER A 890 60.18 61.82 -17.94
N SER A 891 59.03 61.81 -18.62
CA SER A 891 58.67 62.62 -19.80
C SER A 891 57.21 63.05 -19.82
N CYS A 892 56.97 64.16 -20.53
CA CYS A 892 55.76 64.35 -21.35
C CYS A 892 55.33 63.02 -22.01
N GLY A 893 54.06 62.67 -21.96
CA GLY A 893 53.05 63.28 -22.84
C GLY A 893 52.82 62.33 -24.03
N SER A 894 51.82 62.49 -24.90
CA SER A 894 50.85 63.56 -25.13
C SER A 894 49.67 62.90 -25.91
N SER A 895 48.47 63.42 -26.12
CA SER A 895 47.64 64.49 -25.53
C SER A 895 46.18 64.17 -26.01
N THR A 896 45.22 64.99 -26.45
CA THR A 896 45.07 66.43 -26.74
C THR A 896 43.58 66.75 -26.85
N GLY A 897 43.16 67.97 -26.48
CA GLY A 897 41.84 68.51 -26.85
C GLY A 897 40.71 68.27 -25.84
N SER A 898 39.71 69.16 -25.72
CA SER A 898 39.60 70.45 -26.41
C SER A 898 38.79 71.50 -25.62
N ALA A 899 38.90 72.73 -26.12
CA ALA A 899 38.02 73.89 -26.00
C ALA A 899 36.52 73.59 -25.68
N GLU A 900 35.77 74.47 -25.00
CA GLU A 900 36.06 75.84 -24.51
C GLU A 900 34.99 76.30 -23.48
N GLN A 901 35.06 77.55 -23.02
CA GLN A 901 33.93 78.27 -22.41
C GLN A 901 33.04 78.88 -23.56
N PRO A 902 32.21 79.96 -23.44
CA PRO A 902 31.78 80.71 -22.26
C PRO A 902 30.30 81.22 -22.19
N PHE A 903 29.98 81.73 -21.00
CA PHE A 903 29.11 82.90 -20.68
C PHE A 903 27.64 83.04 -21.14
N LYS A 904 26.79 83.30 -20.10
CA LYS A 904 25.71 84.34 -20.03
C LYS A 904 24.41 84.06 -20.84
N SER A 905 23.20 84.40 -20.36
CA SER A 905 22.74 84.93 -19.05
C SER A 905 21.21 84.78 -18.90
N THR A 906 20.70 84.85 -17.66
CA THR A 906 19.26 85.05 -17.28
C THR A 906 18.30 83.88 -17.62
N SER A 907 17.23 83.55 -16.87
CA SER A 907 16.51 84.27 -15.80
C SER A 907 15.84 83.33 -14.76
N ARG A 908 15.32 83.94 -13.68
CA ARG A 908 14.26 83.47 -12.74
C ARG A 908 14.60 82.41 -11.67
N THR A 909 14.34 82.82 -10.41
CA THR A 909 13.78 82.07 -9.25
C THR A 909 14.39 80.73 -8.80
N SER A 910 14.60 80.49 -7.49
CA SER A 910 14.43 81.34 -6.31
C SER A 910 15.07 80.74 -5.05
N VAL A 911 15.59 81.62 -4.18
CA VAL A 911 15.65 81.56 -2.70
C VAL A 911 15.82 80.16 -2.06
N PHE A 912 17.04 79.74 -1.70
CA PHE A 912 17.73 79.99 -0.40
C PHE A 912 17.28 79.10 0.78
N THR A 913 18.19 78.22 1.20
CA THR A 913 18.47 77.81 2.62
C THR A 913 17.40 76.98 3.38
N SER A 914 17.74 76.21 4.41
CA SER A 914 18.99 76.14 5.19
C SER A 914 19.29 74.75 5.76
N SER A 915 20.59 74.45 5.95
CA SER A 915 21.16 73.72 7.10
C SER A 915 20.86 72.21 7.28
N ARG A 916 21.77 71.39 7.83
CA ARG A 916 23.21 71.58 8.16
C ARG A 916 23.89 70.21 8.35
N GLU A 917 25.16 70.15 7.94
CA GLU A 917 26.28 69.38 8.57
C GLU A 917 26.26 67.83 8.54
N SER A 918 27.34 67.09 8.22
CA SER A 918 28.77 67.04 8.67
C SER A 918 28.96 65.82 9.60
N ILE A 919 30.10 65.14 9.79
CA ILE A 919 31.55 65.38 9.54
C ILE A 919 32.10 64.08 8.85
N GLY A 920 33.01 64.11 7.86
CA GLY A 920 34.48 63.99 7.98
C GLY A 920 34.98 62.78 8.80
N SER A 921 36.07 62.05 8.52
CA SER A 921 37.10 61.90 7.46
C SER A 921 38.36 61.30 8.16
N VAL A 922 39.51 61.11 7.46
CA VAL A 922 40.79 60.50 7.95
C VAL A 922 40.81 58.95 7.85
N ILE A 923 41.36 58.30 6.79
CA ILE A 923 42.78 58.10 6.35
C ILE A 923 43.40 56.85 7.01
N LYS A 924 43.67 55.72 6.29
CA LYS A 924 44.81 55.34 5.38
C LYS A 924 46.02 54.77 6.20
N ILE A 925 46.90 53.81 5.81
CA ILE A 925 47.53 53.26 4.58
C ILE A 925 47.72 51.71 4.80
N GLU A 926 47.54 50.73 3.87
CA GLU A 926 48.37 50.29 2.70
C GLU A 926 49.78 49.73 3.07
N PRO A 927 50.62 49.08 2.20
CA PRO A 927 50.56 48.79 0.73
C PRO A 927 50.70 47.26 0.34
N GLN A 928 50.25 46.74 -0.84
CA GLN A 928 50.84 46.62 -2.22
C GLN A 928 51.95 45.53 -2.41
N PHE A 929 52.31 44.98 -3.60
CA PHE A 929 51.89 45.14 -5.04
C PHE A 929 51.92 43.74 -5.76
N GLU A 930 52.21 43.39 -7.04
CA GLU A 930 52.57 43.94 -8.40
C GLU A 930 52.21 42.80 -9.45
N GLU A 931 51.66 43.01 -10.67
CA GLU A 931 52.28 43.17 -12.04
C GLU A 931 53.04 41.97 -12.66
N PRO A 932 53.29 41.91 -14.02
CA PRO A 932 52.66 42.54 -15.21
C PRO A 932 52.13 41.45 -16.23
N THR A 933 52.09 41.44 -17.59
CA THR A 933 52.51 42.30 -18.73
C THR A 933 51.75 41.93 -20.06
N SER A 934 51.68 42.85 -21.05
CA SER A 934 51.70 42.73 -22.56
C SER A 934 51.24 41.47 -23.37
N SER A 935 50.75 41.52 -24.63
CA SER A 935 50.31 42.61 -25.55
C SER A 935 49.65 42.09 -26.87
N ALA A 936 48.86 42.95 -27.54
CA ALA A 936 48.39 42.99 -28.97
C ALA A 936 48.68 41.80 -29.94
N SER A 937 47.75 41.16 -30.68
CA SER A 937 46.59 41.53 -31.53
C SER A 937 46.84 41.54 -33.06
N LYS A 938 46.06 40.75 -33.84
CA LYS A 938 45.33 41.15 -35.09
C LYS A 938 44.58 39.99 -35.77
N LYS A 939 43.47 40.37 -36.43
CA LYS A 939 42.79 39.88 -37.67
C LYS A 939 43.31 38.59 -38.38
N SER A 940 42.48 37.73 -39.01
CA SER A 940 40.99 37.72 -39.18
C SER A 940 40.46 36.54 -40.04
N VAL A 941 39.13 36.29 -39.96
CA VAL A 941 38.20 35.94 -41.09
C VAL A 941 37.99 34.46 -41.54
N LYS A 942 36.72 34.00 -41.38
CA LYS A 942 35.93 33.00 -42.18
C LYS A 942 36.45 31.54 -42.22
N TYR A 943 35.67 30.49 -42.52
CA TYR A 943 34.24 30.22 -42.86
C TYR A 943 33.99 28.69 -42.58
N ASP A 944 32.81 28.08 -42.40
CA ASP A 944 31.41 28.49 -42.06
C ASP A 944 30.61 27.21 -41.64
N TYR A 945 29.31 27.11 -41.99
CA TYR A 945 28.41 25.93 -41.99
C TYR A 945 27.82 25.39 -40.66
N ALA A 946 26.59 25.88 -40.41
CA ALA A 946 25.39 25.09 -40.05
C ALA A 946 25.27 24.45 -38.64
N LYS A 947 24.07 24.37 -38.03
CA LYS A 947 22.74 24.97 -38.33
C LYS A 947 21.87 24.91 -37.06
N VAL A 948 20.97 25.90 -36.89
CA VAL A 948 19.64 25.80 -36.24
C VAL A 948 19.57 25.35 -34.75
N ALA A 949 18.78 25.96 -33.86
CA ALA A 949 18.19 27.31 -33.77
C ALA A 949 17.58 27.48 -32.36
N THR A 950 17.45 28.74 -31.89
CA THR A 950 16.39 29.24 -30.96
C THR A 950 16.22 28.59 -29.56
N SER A 951 15.72 29.26 -28.52
CA SER A 951 15.52 30.70 -28.22
C SER A 951 15.60 30.81 -26.68
N LYS A 952 16.46 31.64 -26.08
CA LYS A 952 16.15 33.05 -25.73
C LYS A 952 14.75 33.18 -25.08
N ARG A 953 14.71 33.42 -23.75
CA ARG A 953 14.65 34.78 -23.09
C ARG A 953 13.17 35.14 -22.71
N PRO A 954 12.85 36.25 -22.02
CA PRO A 954 12.85 36.28 -20.54
C PRO A 954 11.66 37.09 -19.93
N THR A 955 11.82 37.57 -18.68
CA THR A 955 11.28 38.83 -18.11
C THR A 955 9.76 39.04 -17.94
N VAL A 956 9.26 39.95 -17.07
CA VAL A 956 9.67 40.44 -15.72
C VAL A 956 8.54 41.34 -15.13
N THR A 957 8.58 41.63 -13.82
CA THR A 957 7.91 42.74 -13.08
C THR A 957 6.38 42.83 -12.92
N ARG A 958 5.95 43.11 -11.66
CA ARG A 958 5.18 44.29 -11.14
C ARG A 958 4.16 45.00 -12.08
N THR A 959 3.03 45.59 -11.61
CA THR A 959 2.66 46.10 -10.26
C THR A 959 1.14 46.42 -10.13
N ARG A 960 0.71 46.60 -8.85
CA ARG A 960 -0.33 47.55 -8.34
C ARG A 960 -1.84 47.31 -8.60
N LYS A 961 -2.55 47.44 -7.47
CA LYS A 961 -3.89 48.04 -7.26
C LYS A 961 -5.08 47.56 -8.12
N SER A 962 -5.96 46.81 -7.46
CA SER A 962 -7.21 47.41 -6.96
C SER A 962 -7.33 47.09 -5.47
#